data_AF-A0A7C1BNW2-F1
#
_entry.id   AF-A0A7C1BNW2-F1
#
_cell.length_a   1.000
_cell.length_b   1.000
_cell.length_c   1.000
_cell.angle_alpha   90.00
_cell.angle_beta   90.00
_cell.angle_gamma   90.00
#
_symmetry.space_group_name_H-M   'P 1'
#
loop_
_entity.id
_entity.type
_entity.pdbx_description
1 polymer ?
#
loop_
_entity_poly.entity_id
_entity_poly.type
_entity_poly.pdbx_seq_one_letter_code
_entity_poly.pdbx_strand_id
1 'polypeptide(L)'
;MHKFVVSLVITFLLLTTIPSNFHVVHATENIVLLSSDNKADLCVSYTISNKLGYPLVVTSWGEYDSEIEEIILSLHPSKVIIIGGEKAVLVEYRRFLDRVGIGYVVIGGKTREETSLKAYEFFNERLDILPVLVDGTKPVVYEGMFPINVFSLSDDFVKFLKTEKYYAVESSRVLNALHLGYGTPISIIPKAKVLDSFEKTEVILRNLREEISLKEYFPTEPGYYVKYHMIDPTWHSLNNYVEVVAQYPPRGDFFFTFTDIEGNGYFSDSAIMGKIDDHIYFFSGCPVGEQVQYWFRLLYLPLKARHGEVWSKGPTVYHLEFVGDTKIGSVSCDECIKITIDNTRSINKYLRGRGIMYLSKGIGIVKYEFWRSDGGHFQALAVESGKLKPKTVSGVLTLDGITPAWKYRVQLAFCGGEESSVGITNFTGRFALEAFFDKGIVLRYGPALDENQLDIEESRETKVFNTNVYLTMGLPLSDEVFEELRSTEEWKRNVYELHKKAWFRIASNASKKPEFKYAIYQSRSLAVKHPEVYLKADALFNELLTSQPNMWDYYMDRTQDLLKQKEEYKKIESSNGENFSWSKFDITRHKPLGYEDLYDTVAFLPFVDIRLHFMGSSLKGSNWQATPLSMAEFLYFKLKSENKEPYLVVTSNGTAFVAYKVGADYRLIDFMGNSINVPPSNVILVFNENYVWYPLMGRDDTSKDTNLRAIVGKYTTPNNLPNLTSDEKELVNILKESTELYTEQDYYWAVYFAGKLHIRSWEYYPKVFKVLYPEDAERGGFHVSHGPSTITARNAYIARISGQLSPSTAMLASLARMFSNYSLDTMISVTFGKYLDYVATNENPRQGGLTLWFHSELFFLNIDDSFLTRGGNCVMMATYAASILDLAEIPGLEVYIVGMKYTERQGGHAYTVVFRGNEKGIIENLRWTPNVNGLENEKDGAALDMIITSNGWVVMDQYPPFKDGKVRTTFEFDELTRLFDHLTYLGPETHIAEFTGEGWKINRVPIQEFIQEKLKQENILPYPF
;
A
#
# COMPACT_ATOMS: atom_id res chain seq x y z
N MET A 1 40.22 11.34 43.07
CA MET A 1 39.88 12.19 44.23
C MET A 1 38.37 12.38 44.22
N HIS A 2 37.62 11.76 45.14
CA HIS A 2 37.14 12.35 46.42
C HIS A 2 36.15 13.51 46.18
N LYS A 3 34.82 13.38 46.34
CA LYS A 3 33.95 13.08 47.52
C LYS A 3 33.74 14.26 48.52
N PHE A 4 32.47 14.66 48.65
CA PHE A 4 31.67 15.03 49.85
C PHE A 4 31.48 16.50 50.36
N VAL A 5 30.29 16.76 50.95
CA VAL A 5 29.80 17.93 51.76
C VAL A 5 29.32 19.20 50.96
N VAL A 6 28.49 20.12 51.54
CA VAL A 6 26.99 20.09 51.60
C VAL A 6 26.36 21.42 52.12
N SER A 7 25.45 22.04 51.33
CA SER A 7 24.20 22.81 51.67
C SER A 7 24.12 24.19 52.39
N LEU A 8 23.06 24.97 52.02
CA LEU A 8 22.34 26.12 52.67
C LEU A 8 23.07 27.51 52.89
N VAL A 9 22.45 28.72 52.89
CA VAL A 9 21.16 29.27 52.36
C VAL A 9 21.03 30.83 52.48
N ILE A 10 20.24 31.50 51.61
CA ILE A 10 19.60 32.88 51.71
C ILE A 10 20.56 34.10 51.91
N THR A 11 20.54 35.16 51.08
CA THR A 11 19.53 36.26 51.07
C THR A 11 19.62 37.17 49.81
N PHE A 12 18.54 37.90 49.50
CA PHE A 12 18.40 39.10 48.63
C PHE A 12 18.33 38.97 47.08
N LEU A 13 17.10 39.06 46.57
CA LEU A 13 16.66 39.61 45.27
C LEU A 13 15.60 40.71 45.61
N LEU A 14 15.27 41.74 44.82
CA LEU A 14 15.62 42.15 43.45
C LEU A 14 15.41 43.67 43.33
N LEU A 15 16.20 44.38 42.51
CA LEU A 15 16.04 45.83 42.24
C LEU A 15 16.30 46.12 40.75
N THR A 16 15.28 46.55 40.00
CA THR A 16 15.39 47.23 38.70
C THR A 16 14.25 48.25 38.55
N THR A 17 14.54 49.55 38.75
CA THR A 17 14.67 50.62 37.73
C THR A 17 13.37 51.33 37.29
N ILE A 18 13.18 52.53 37.85
CA ILE A 18 12.51 53.74 37.32
C ILE A 18 13.62 54.85 37.36
N PRO A 19 13.55 56.08 36.78
CA PRO A 19 12.45 56.85 36.17
C PRO A 19 12.82 57.41 34.75
N SER A 20 12.15 58.35 34.06
CA SER A 20 11.22 59.44 34.47
C SER A 20 10.39 60.01 33.29
N ASN A 21 9.17 60.51 33.59
CA ASN A 21 8.46 61.70 33.07
C ASN A 21 8.40 61.97 31.55
N PHE A 22 7.26 62.33 30.93
CA PHE A 22 6.02 62.97 31.42
C PHE A 22 4.77 62.32 30.81
N HIS A 23 3.68 62.24 31.57
CA HIS A 23 2.33 62.27 31.00
C HIS A 23 1.49 63.33 31.72
N VAL A 24 0.74 64.10 30.92
CA VAL A 24 -0.26 65.06 31.40
C VAL A 24 -1.39 64.26 32.06
N VAL A 25 -1.74 64.61 33.30
CA VAL A 25 -2.95 64.10 33.94
C VAL A 25 -4.14 64.81 33.32
N HIS A 26 -4.73 64.20 32.28
CA HIS A 26 -6.14 64.42 32.01
C HIS A 26 -6.93 63.76 33.14
N ALA A 27 -7.59 64.58 33.96
CA ALA A 27 -8.64 64.06 34.83
C ALA A 27 -9.73 63.47 33.92
N THR A 28 -9.84 62.14 33.91
CA THR A 28 -10.87 61.42 33.18
C THR A 28 -12.23 61.81 33.76
N GLU A 29 -13.11 62.44 32.97
CA GLU A 29 -14.51 62.66 33.37
C GLU A 29 -15.09 61.31 33.80
N ASN A 30 -15.46 61.17 35.08
CA ASN A 30 -16.25 60.04 35.55
C ASN A 30 -17.69 60.29 35.10
N ILE A 31 -18.13 59.58 34.06
CA ILE A 31 -19.42 59.76 33.40
C ILE A 31 -20.32 58.57 33.74
N VAL A 32 -21.49 58.87 34.29
CA VAL A 32 -22.54 57.88 34.55
C VAL A 32 -23.66 58.04 33.53
N LEU A 33 -24.16 56.93 32.99
CA LEU A 33 -25.36 56.90 32.17
C LEU A 33 -26.58 56.70 33.07
N LEU A 34 -27.61 57.52 32.89
CA LEU A 34 -28.93 57.32 33.49
C LEU A 34 -29.95 57.05 32.38
N SER A 35 -30.63 55.92 32.44
CA SER A 35 -31.72 55.59 31.50
C SER A 35 -32.93 55.04 32.24
N SER A 36 -34.09 55.04 31.58
CA SER A 36 -35.24 54.29 32.05
C SER A 36 -35.12 52.80 31.68
N ASP A 37 -35.86 51.93 32.36
CA ASP A 37 -36.03 50.51 32.01
C ASP A 37 -36.78 50.28 30.69
N ASN A 38 -37.24 51.36 30.03
CA ASN A 38 -37.82 51.30 28.69
C ASN A 38 -36.84 50.66 27.72
N LYS A 39 -37.24 49.48 27.21
CA LYS A 39 -36.41 48.61 26.36
C LYS A 39 -35.69 49.36 25.22
N ALA A 40 -36.32 50.38 24.64
CA ALA A 40 -35.76 51.20 23.56
C ALA A 40 -34.52 52.01 24.00
N ASP A 41 -34.67 52.81 25.05
CA ASP A 41 -33.63 53.71 25.56
C ASP A 41 -32.60 52.92 26.39
N LEU A 42 -33.04 51.86 27.07
CA LEU A 42 -32.20 50.94 27.82
C LEU A 42 -31.23 50.16 26.92
N CYS A 43 -31.68 49.69 25.76
CA CYS A 43 -30.83 48.97 24.81
C CYS A 43 -29.72 49.86 24.25
N VAL A 44 -30.06 51.11 23.86
CA VAL A 44 -29.08 52.15 23.50
C VAL A 44 -28.08 52.37 24.62
N SER A 45 -28.56 52.50 25.86
CA SER A 45 -27.73 52.79 27.03
C SER A 45 -26.80 51.65 27.42
N TYR A 46 -27.25 50.39 27.33
CA TYR A 46 -26.39 49.21 27.51
C TYR A 46 -25.29 49.14 26.45
N THR A 47 -25.58 49.46 25.20
CA THR A 47 -24.56 49.47 24.14
C THR A 47 -23.46 50.51 24.44
N ILE A 48 -23.85 51.73 24.84
CA ILE A 48 -22.89 52.79 25.21
C ILE A 48 -22.11 52.39 26.47
N SER A 49 -22.79 51.85 27.49
CA SER A 49 -22.18 51.39 28.75
C SER A 49 -21.12 50.30 28.52
N ASN A 50 -21.47 49.23 27.80
CA ASN A 50 -20.57 48.13 27.51
C ASN A 50 -19.36 48.57 26.67
N LYS A 51 -19.55 49.51 25.74
CA LYS A 51 -18.48 49.93 24.80
C LYS A 51 -17.55 50.99 25.38
N LEU A 52 -18.04 51.91 26.20
CA LEU A 52 -17.25 53.01 26.80
C LEU A 52 -16.89 52.78 28.27
N GLY A 53 -17.41 51.72 28.90
CA GLY A 53 -17.18 51.41 30.32
C GLY A 53 -17.91 52.34 31.29
N TYR A 54 -18.88 53.14 30.83
CA TYR A 54 -19.64 54.06 31.69
C TYR A 54 -20.64 53.28 32.55
N PRO A 55 -20.65 53.46 33.89
CA PRO A 55 -21.65 52.83 34.75
C PRO A 55 -23.07 53.23 34.33
N LEU A 56 -23.94 52.25 34.16
CA LEU A 56 -25.34 52.44 33.79
C LEU A 56 -26.24 52.30 35.01
N VAL A 57 -26.95 53.37 35.34
CA VAL A 57 -28.03 53.40 36.32
C VAL A 57 -29.37 53.39 35.58
N VAL A 58 -30.29 52.55 36.06
CA VAL A 58 -31.60 52.33 35.43
C VAL A 58 -32.70 52.69 36.41
N THR A 59 -33.65 53.53 36.00
CA THR A 59 -34.87 53.89 36.74
C THR A 59 -36.13 53.32 36.07
N SER A 60 -37.22 53.12 36.81
CA SER A 60 -38.52 52.75 36.23
C SER A 60 -39.04 53.83 35.26
N TRP A 61 -39.55 53.41 34.10
CA TRP A 61 -40.01 54.31 33.04
C TRP A 61 -41.16 55.22 33.45
N GLY A 62 -40.92 56.53 33.44
CA GLY A 62 -41.92 57.54 33.76
C GLY A 62 -42.22 57.69 35.25
N GLU A 63 -41.43 57.05 36.11
CA GLU A 63 -41.49 57.17 37.57
C GLU A 63 -40.25 57.90 38.11
N TYR A 64 -40.34 58.40 39.34
CA TYR A 64 -39.22 58.98 40.06
C TYR A 64 -39.09 58.25 41.39
N ASP A 65 -37.89 57.73 41.60
CA ASP A 65 -37.45 57.00 42.77
C ASP A 65 -36.21 57.70 43.35
N SER A 66 -36.28 58.05 44.63
CA SER A 66 -35.19 58.69 45.38
C SER A 66 -34.04 57.74 45.70
N GLU A 67 -34.23 56.42 45.72
CA GLU A 67 -33.13 55.46 45.93
C GLU A 67 -32.12 55.52 44.76
N ILE A 68 -32.61 55.84 43.55
CA ILE A 68 -31.76 56.09 42.38
C ILE A 68 -30.86 57.33 42.56
N GLU A 69 -31.27 58.34 43.35
CA GLU A 69 -30.40 59.48 43.68
C GLU A 69 -29.17 59.02 44.48
N GLU A 70 -29.36 58.13 45.46
CA GLU A 70 -28.28 57.58 46.28
C GLU A 70 -27.32 56.72 45.45
N ILE A 71 -27.87 55.90 44.53
CA ILE A 71 -27.06 55.11 43.59
C ILE A 71 -26.20 56.03 42.72
N ILE A 72 -26.77 57.09 42.14
CA ILE A 72 -26.02 58.05 41.32
C ILE A 72 -24.92 58.72 42.13
N LEU A 73 -25.18 59.16 43.38
CA LEU A 73 -24.16 59.77 44.24
C LEU A 73 -23.05 58.78 44.61
N SER A 74 -23.38 57.51 44.87
CA SER A 74 -22.40 56.48 45.22
C SER A 74 -21.35 56.22 44.12
N LEU A 75 -21.71 56.49 42.87
CA LEU A 75 -20.82 56.38 41.71
C LEU A 75 -19.90 57.61 41.53
N HIS A 76 -20.06 58.66 42.34
CA HIS A 76 -19.28 59.90 42.31
C HIS A 76 -19.11 60.53 40.90
N PRO A 77 -20.18 60.69 40.10
CA PRO A 77 -20.07 61.20 38.73
C PRO A 77 -19.63 62.66 38.72
N SER A 78 -18.63 62.95 37.89
CA SER A 78 -18.34 64.33 37.47
C SER A 78 -19.39 64.86 36.49
N LYS A 79 -20.13 63.96 35.84
CA LYS A 79 -21.14 64.27 34.82
C LYS A 79 -22.12 63.11 34.67
N VAL A 80 -23.40 63.41 34.47
CA VAL A 80 -24.43 62.40 34.15
C VAL A 80 -24.94 62.61 32.74
N ILE A 81 -25.03 61.54 31.93
CA ILE A 81 -25.68 61.59 30.63
C ILE A 81 -27.00 60.83 30.72
N ILE A 82 -28.10 61.54 30.54
CA ILE A 82 -29.46 61.01 30.61
C ILE A 82 -29.89 60.59 29.20
N ILE A 83 -30.13 59.30 28.99
CA ILE A 83 -30.68 58.75 27.75
C ILE A 83 -32.18 58.55 27.92
N GLY A 84 -32.97 59.37 27.23
CA GLY A 84 -34.42 59.40 27.32
C GLY A 84 -34.99 60.81 27.50
N GLY A 85 -36.21 61.02 26.98
CA GLY A 85 -36.96 62.27 27.19
C GLY A 85 -37.56 62.38 28.60
N GLU A 86 -38.16 63.53 28.91
CA GLU A 86 -38.75 63.83 30.25
C GLU A 86 -39.93 62.91 30.64
N LYS A 87 -40.50 62.17 29.68
CA LYS A 87 -41.51 61.12 29.93
C LYS A 87 -40.89 59.77 30.29
N ALA A 88 -39.61 59.57 30.01
CA ALA A 88 -38.91 58.31 30.25
C ALA A 88 -38.07 58.40 31.52
N VAL A 89 -37.27 59.46 31.64
CA VAL A 89 -36.56 59.84 32.88
C VAL A 89 -37.12 61.19 33.33
N LEU A 90 -37.84 61.18 34.45
CA LEU A 90 -38.59 62.34 34.94
C LEU A 90 -37.68 63.56 35.23
N VAL A 91 -38.25 64.76 35.10
CA VAL A 91 -37.52 66.04 35.27
C VAL A 91 -37.02 66.25 36.71
N GLU A 92 -37.62 65.56 37.67
CA GLU A 92 -37.23 65.51 39.08
C GLU A 92 -35.75 65.09 39.25
N TYR A 93 -35.26 64.12 38.47
CA TYR A 93 -33.84 63.74 38.46
C TYR A 93 -32.90 64.86 38.02
N ARG A 94 -33.37 65.77 37.15
CA ARG A 94 -32.58 66.93 36.70
C ARG A 94 -32.52 67.99 37.79
N ARG A 95 -33.66 68.30 38.41
CA ARG A 95 -33.73 69.19 39.59
C ARG A 95 -32.87 68.69 40.73
N PHE A 96 -32.73 67.38 40.89
CA PHE A 96 -31.80 66.75 41.81
C PHE A 96 -30.34 67.01 41.43
N LEU A 97 -29.94 66.68 40.20
CA LEU A 97 -28.57 66.87 39.73
C LEU A 97 -28.14 68.36 39.81
N ASP A 98 -29.04 69.28 39.45
CA ASP A 98 -28.88 70.72 39.65
C ASP A 98 -28.74 71.09 41.16
N ARG A 99 -29.55 70.49 42.04
CA ARG A 99 -29.50 70.69 43.51
C ARG A 99 -28.21 70.19 44.14
N VAL A 100 -27.60 69.12 43.63
CA VAL A 100 -26.30 68.59 44.10
C VAL A 100 -25.09 69.09 43.31
N GLY A 101 -25.30 69.95 42.30
CA GLY A 101 -24.23 70.58 41.53
C GLY A 101 -23.53 69.66 40.52
N ILE A 102 -24.17 68.56 40.11
CA ILE A 102 -23.62 67.60 39.14
C ILE A 102 -24.13 67.97 37.74
N GLY A 103 -23.21 68.36 36.87
CA GLY A 103 -23.55 68.72 35.48
C GLY A 103 -24.10 67.53 34.70
N TYR A 104 -25.14 67.76 33.89
CA TYR A 104 -25.73 66.70 33.07
C TYR A 104 -25.93 67.11 31.60
N VAL A 105 -26.02 66.09 30.75
CA VAL A 105 -26.43 66.22 29.34
C VAL A 105 -27.62 65.30 29.11
N VAL A 106 -28.67 65.81 28.49
CA VAL A 106 -29.86 65.03 28.14
C VAL A 106 -29.85 64.72 26.66
N ILE A 107 -29.91 63.44 26.33
CA ILE A 107 -30.01 62.92 24.98
C ILE A 107 -31.38 62.25 24.88
N GLY A 108 -32.37 63.03 24.46
CA GLY A 108 -33.77 62.62 24.40
C GLY A 108 -34.50 63.20 23.19
N GLY A 109 -35.33 62.38 22.57
CA GLY A 109 -36.29 62.77 21.54
C GLY A 109 -37.70 62.99 22.09
N LYS A 110 -38.62 63.42 21.21
CA LYS A 110 -40.07 63.25 21.44
C LYS A 110 -40.49 61.78 21.31
N THR A 111 -39.70 61.01 20.57
CA THR A 111 -39.89 59.60 20.22
C THR A 111 -38.64 58.79 20.56
N ARG A 112 -38.76 57.45 20.61
CA ARG A 112 -37.64 56.54 20.91
C ARG A 112 -36.65 56.46 19.75
N GLU A 113 -37.16 56.65 18.53
CA GLU A 113 -36.38 56.80 17.31
C GLU A 113 -35.45 58.03 17.41
N GLU A 114 -36.02 59.21 17.68
CA GLU A 114 -35.25 60.44 17.90
C GLU A 114 -34.25 60.33 19.06
N THR A 115 -34.59 59.66 20.17
CA THR A 115 -33.64 59.42 21.27
C THR A 115 -32.43 58.62 20.80
N SER A 116 -32.65 57.50 20.12
CA SER A 116 -31.57 56.63 19.64
C SER A 116 -30.71 57.28 18.56
N LEU A 117 -31.31 58.07 17.66
CA LEU A 117 -30.57 58.80 16.63
C LEU A 117 -29.66 59.86 17.25
N LYS A 118 -30.18 60.69 18.17
CA LYS A 118 -29.37 61.68 18.88
C LYS A 118 -28.25 61.04 19.72
N ALA A 119 -28.49 59.86 20.29
CA ALA A 119 -27.46 59.11 21.00
C ALA A 119 -26.37 58.60 20.07
N TYR A 120 -26.72 58.11 18.87
CA TYR A 120 -25.72 57.77 17.86
C TYR A 120 -24.92 59.00 17.42
N GLU A 121 -25.58 60.10 17.05
CA GLU A 121 -24.94 61.36 16.63
C GLU A 121 -24.01 61.95 17.72
N PHE A 122 -24.31 61.73 19.00
CA PHE A 122 -23.49 62.23 20.11
C PHE A 122 -22.28 61.34 20.43
N PHE A 123 -22.35 60.04 20.14
CA PHE A 123 -21.33 59.07 20.56
C PHE A 123 -20.59 58.35 19.41
N ASN A 124 -21.03 58.46 18.15
CA ASN A 124 -20.48 57.72 17.00
C ASN A 124 -18.95 57.81 16.88
N GLU A 125 -18.36 59.01 16.95
CA GLU A 125 -16.91 59.25 16.91
C GLU A 125 -16.14 58.58 18.06
N ARG A 126 -16.80 58.29 19.18
CA ARG A 126 -16.19 57.66 20.37
C ARG A 126 -16.37 56.15 20.42
N LEU A 127 -17.39 55.64 19.75
CA LEU A 127 -17.77 54.23 19.84
C LEU A 127 -17.12 53.37 18.75
N ASP A 128 -16.90 53.89 17.54
CA ASP A 128 -16.39 53.11 16.38
C ASP A 128 -17.13 51.76 16.21
N ILE A 129 -18.46 51.84 16.10
CA ILE A 129 -19.38 50.72 15.85
C ILE A 129 -20.45 51.14 14.86
N LEU A 130 -20.91 50.17 14.06
CA LEU A 130 -21.83 50.42 12.97
C LEU A 130 -23.28 50.60 13.48
N PRO A 131 -24.03 51.60 12.97
CA PRO A 131 -25.43 51.78 13.31
C PRO A 131 -26.29 50.70 12.65
N VAL A 132 -27.20 50.13 13.43
CA VAL A 132 -28.12 49.08 12.99
C VAL A 132 -29.56 49.44 13.37
N LEU A 133 -30.47 49.41 12.39
CA LEU A 133 -31.89 49.68 12.61
C LEU A 133 -32.54 48.52 13.38
N VAL A 134 -33.22 48.82 14.49
CA VAL A 134 -33.89 47.84 15.35
C VAL A 134 -35.34 48.21 15.66
N ASP A 135 -36.16 47.22 16.01
CA ASP A 135 -37.55 47.46 16.43
C ASP A 135 -37.59 48.18 17.78
N GLY A 136 -38.05 49.44 17.79
CA GLY A 136 -38.12 50.23 19.01
C GLY A 136 -39.04 49.67 20.10
N THR A 137 -39.86 48.65 19.84
CA THR A 137 -40.66 47.97 20.89
C THR A 137 -39.95 46.81 21.57
N LYS A 138 -39.01 46.18 20.88
CA LYS A 138 -38.25 45.00 21.34
C LYS A 138 -36.85 45.00 20.70
N PRO A 139 -36.00 46.01 21.00
CA PRO A 139 -34.69 46.07 20.39
C PRO A 139 -33.82 44.92 20.91
N VAL A 140 -33.09 44.30 19.98
CA VAL A 140 -32.08 43.28 20.24
C VAL A 140 -30.90 43.62 19.35
N VAL A 141 -29.71 43.64 19.94
CA VAL A 141 -28.47 44.10 19.28
C VAL A 141 -27.35 43.12 19.64
N TYR A 142 -26.55 42.76 18.65
CA TYR A 142 -25.38 41.91 18.83
C TYR A 142 -24.15 42.76 19.23
N GLU A 143 -23.19 42.13 19.90
CA GLU A 143 -21.97 42.79 20.36
C GLU A 143 -21.21 43.44 19.18
N GLY A 144 -20.89 44.74 19.31
CA GLY A 144 -20.22 45.51 18.27
C GLY A 144 -21.13 46.32 17.32
N MET A 145 -22.44 46.39 17.54
CA MET A 145 -23.39 47.21 16.77
C MET A 145 -24.11 48.25 17.64
N PHE A 146 -24.61 49.35 17.05
CA PHE A 146 -25.36 50.39 17.76
C PHE A 146 -26.85 50.45 17.36
N PRO A 147 -27.82 50.36 18.28
CA PRO A 147 -29.24 50.42 17.96
C PRO A 147 -29.69 51.82 17.54
N ILE A 148 -30.25 51.91 16.34
CA ILE A 148 -31.15 52.99 15.93
C ILE A 148 -32.58 52.43 15.98
N ASN A 149 -33.36 52.87 16.96
CA ASN A 149 -34.73 52.42 17.15
C ASN A 149 -35.62 52.92 16.00
N VAL A 150 -36.49 52.06 15.49
CA VAL A 150 -37.48 52.38 14.46
C VAL A 150 -38.85 51.88 14.93
N PHE A 151 -39.85 52.76 14.90
CA PHE A 151 -41.25 52.44 15.20
C PHE A 151 -42.20 53.11 14.19
N SER A 152 -41.86 54.31 13.71
CA SER A 152 -42.49 54.99 12.57
C SER A 152 -41.46 55.83 11.79
N LEU A 153 -41.75 56.16 10.52
CA LEU A 153 -40.90 57.07 9.74
C LEU A 153 -41.18 58.53 10.10
N SER A 154 -40.23 59.19 10.78
CA SER A 154 -40.21 60.66 10.88
C SER A 154 -39.38 61.28 9.75
N ASP A 155 -39.64 62.55 9.41
CA ASP A 155 -38.90 63.25 8.34
C ASP A 155 -37.39 63.34 8.63
N ASP A 156 -37.02 63.54 9.89
CA ASP A 156 -35.62 63.57 10.33
C ASP A 156 -34.96 62.19 10.20
N PHE A 157 -35.68 61.10 10.51
CA PHE A 157 -35.19 59.73 10.31
C PHE A 157 -35.01 59.41 8.82
N VAL A 158 -35.94 59.83 7.96
CA VAL A 158 -35.83 59.72 6.49
C VAL A 158 -34.65 60.53 5.94
N LYS A 159 -34.20 61.57 6.64
CA LYS A 159 -33.00 62.36 6.28
C LYS A 159 -31.71 61.62 6.67
N PHE A 160 -31.64 61.04 7.88
CA PHE A 160 -30.52 60.20 8.32
C PHE A 160 -30.28 59.00 7.39
N LEU A 161 -31.35 58.31 6.98
CA LEU A 161 -31.30 57.17 6.06
C LEU A 161 -30.80 57.52 4.64
N LYS A 162 -30.56 58.80 4.32
CA LYS A 162 -30.00 59.26 3.04
C LYS A 162 -28.52 59.62 3.11
N THR A 163 -27.97 59.80 4.30
CA THR A 163 -26.58 60.27 4.49
C THR A 163 -25.63 59.16 4.93
N GLU A 164 -26.09 58.22 5.76
CA GLU A 164 -25.24 57.19 6.37
C GLU A 164 -25.42 55.79 5.78
N LYS A 165 -24.43 54.91 5.98
CA LYS A 165 -24.52 53.47 5.70
C LYS A 165 -24.97 52.73 6.96
N TYR A 166 -26.16 52.14 6.92
CA TYR A 166 -26.77 51.40 8.02
C TYR A 166 -27.05 49.95 7.63
N TYR A 167 -27.00 49.07 8.62
CA TYR A 167 -27.55 47.72 8.54
C TYR A 167 -28.94 47.72 9.21
N ALA A 168 -29.77 46.70 8.98
CA ALA A 168 -31.00 46.51 9.75
C ALA A 168 -30.98 45.12 10.40
N VAL A 169 -31.46 45.02 11.64
CA VAL A 169 -31.79 43.72 12.23
C VAL A 169 -33.15 43.31 11.69
N GLU A 170 -33.32 42.03 11.35
CA GLU A 170 -34.60 41.52 10.83
C GLU A 170 -35.74 41.70 11.85
N SER A 171 -36.48 42.79 11.71
CA SER A 171 -37.82 42.94 12.27
C SER A 171 -38.82 43.24 11.17
N SER A 172 -39.84 42.40 11.15
CA SER A 172 -41.16 42.61 10.54
C SER A 172 -41.63 44.08 10.46
N ARG A 173 -41.43 44.87 11.52
CA ARG A 173 -41.88 46.26 11.59
C ARG A 173 -40.92 47.24 10.94
N VAL A 174 -39.61 47.00 11.03
CA VAL A 174 -38.57 47.83 10.41
C VAL A 174 -38.65 47.70 8.88
N LEU A 175 -38.83 46.47 8.38
CA LEU A 175 -39.00 46.19 6.96
C LEU A 175 -40.29 46.79 6.40
N ASN A 176 -41.42 46.63 7.10
CA ASN A 176 -42.68 47.28 6.74
C ASN A 176 -42.58 48.81 6.75
N ALA A 177 -41.91 49.42 7.74
CA ALA A 177 -41.72 50.87 7.79
C ALA A 177 -40.94 51.38 6.58
N LEU A 178 -39.86 50.68 6.20
CA LEU A 178 -39.04 51.00 5.03
C LEU A 178 -39.68 50.63 3.67
N HIS A 179 -40.89 50.04 3.67
CA HIS A 179 -41.59 49.54 2.48
C HIS A 179 -40.77 48.48 1.69
N LEU A 180 -40.00 47.67 2.41
CA LEU A 180 -39.19 46.57 1.86
C LEU A 180 -39.81 45.21 2.20
N GLY A 181 -39.72 44.27 1.26
CA GLY A 181 -40.19 42.89 1.45
C GLY A 181 -39.35 42.13 2.48
N TYR A 182 -39.98 41.16 3.16
CA TYR A 182 -39.29 40.23 4.07
C TYR A 182 -38.18 39.48 3.32
N GLY A 183 -37.01 39.33 3.96
CA GLY A 183 -35.85 38.65 3.38
C GLY A 183 -34.98 39.50 2.45
N THR A 184 -35.07 40.84 2.48
CA THR A 184 -34.16 41.71 1.70
C THR A 184 -32.79 41.83 2.39
N PRO A 185 -31.67 41.37 1.80
CA PRO A 185 -30.35 41.53 2.40
C PRO A 185 -29.92 43.00 2.34
N ILE A 186 -29.61 43.60 3.50
CA ILE A 186 -29.29 45.05 3.58
C ILE A 186 -28.00 45.43 2.82
N SER A 187 -27.13 44.45 2.54
CA SER A 187 -25.97 44.63 1.66
C SER A 187 -26.34 44.94 0.19
N ILE A 188 -27.61 44.78 -0.21
CA ILE A 188 -28.11 45.03 -1.58
C ILE A 188 -29.09 46.21 -1.61
N ILE A 189 -28.75 47.31 -0.92
CA ILE A 189 -29.35 48.63 -1.18
C ILE A 189 -28.38 49.53 -1.99
N PRO A 190 -28.23 49.33 -3.32
CA PRO A 190 -27.83 50.42 -4.21
C PRO A 190 -28.89 51.53 -4.18
N LYS A 191 -28.46 52.76 -4.50
CA LYS A 191 -29.31 53.96 -4.54
C LYS A 191 -30.67 53.72 -5.22
N ALA A 192 -31.72 53.78 -4.39
CA ALA A 192 -33.14 53.70 -4.67
C ALA A 192 -33.64 53.82 -6.13
N LYS A 193 -34.44 52.83 -6.56
CA LYS A 193 -35.73 53.11 -7.21
C LYS A 193 -36.70 51.94 -7.04
N VAL A 194 -37.84 52.22 -6.40
CA VAL A 194 -39.00 51.33 -6.34
C VAL A 194 -39.69 51.32 -7.71
N LEU A 195 -40.02 50.14 -8.25
CA LEU A 195 -41.31 49.81 -8.89
C LEU A 195 -41.38 48.38 -9.48
N ASP A 196 -42.57 47.80 -9.33
CA ASP A 196 -43.22 46.71 -10.10
C ASP A 196 -42.79 45.23 -10.00
N SER A 197 -43.84 44.39 -10.14
CA SER A 197 -43.91 42.91 -10.17
C SER A 197 -43.79 42.15 -8.83
N PHE A 198 -44.84 42.27 -8.01
CA PHE A 198 -45.30 41.20 -7.13
C PHE A 198 -45.67 39.95 -7.98
N GLU A 199 -45.03 38.79 -7.77
CA GLU A 199 -45.67 37.49 -8.12
C GLU A 199 -45.05 36.20 -7.51
N LYS A 200 -44.01 36.25 -6.65
CA LYS A 200 -43.36 35.02 -6.11
C LYS A 200 -43.15 34.94 -4.59
N THR A 201 -43.53 35.94 -3.81
CA THR A 201 -43.14 36.07 -2.39
C THR A 201 -44.04 35.30 -1.41
N GLU A 202 -44.96 34.45 -1.87
CA GLU A 202 -45.83 33.66 -0.98
C GLU A 202 -45.15 32.38 -0.43
N VAL A 203 -44.02 31.96 -1.02
CA VAL A 203 -43.38 30.67 -0.70
C VAL A 203 -42.37 30.76 0.47
N ILE A 204 -41.55 31.81 0.53
CA ILE A 204 -40.40 31.86 1.46
C ILE A 204 -40.80 32.13 2.93
N LEU A 205 -41.91 32.85 3.16
CA LEU A 205 -42.40 33.16 4.51
C LEU A 205 -43.06 31.97 5.24
N ARG A 206 -43.33 30.84 4.56
CA ARG A 206 -43.76 29.60 5.21
C ARG A 206 -42.62 28.96 6.00
N ASN A 207 -41.47 28.77 5.35
CA ASN A 207 -40.41 27.89 5.84
C ASN A 207 -39.75 28.37 7.15
N LEU A 208 -39.72 29.68 7.45
CA LEU A 208 -39.14 30.22 8.68
C LEU A 208 -40.01 30.06 9.95
N ARG A 209 -41.26 29.61 9.81
CA ARG A 209 -42.13 29.22 10.94
C ARG A 209 -42.41 27.72 10.99
N GLU A 210 -42.00 27.01 9.96
CA GLU A 210 -42.23 25.58 9.84
C GLU A 210 -41.12 24.79 10.55
N GLU A 211 -41.50 23.57 10.91
CA GLU A 211 -40.72 22.68 11.74
C GLU A 211 -39.87 21.79 10.82
N ILE A 212 -38.55 22.03 10.79
CA ILE A 212 -37.62 21.40 9.84
C ILE A 212 -37.53 19.91 10.18
N SER A 213 -37.90 19.03 9.25
CA SER A 213 -37.75 17.58 9.46
C SER A 213 -36.31 17.15 9.15
N LEU A 214 -35.52 16.89 10.20
CA LEU A 214 -34.13 16.45 10.06
C LEU A 214 -34.01 15.06 9.42
N LYS A 215 -35.10 14.29 9.35
CA LYS A 215 -35.19 13.07 8.56
C LYS A 215 -34.97 13.31 7.05
N GLU A 216 -35.38 14.46 6.52
CA GLU A 216 -35.12 14.84 5.11
C GLU A 216 -33.64 15.20 4.85
N TYR A 217 -32.87 15.44 5.91
CA TYR A 217 -31.43 15.75 5.90
C TYR A 217 -30.59 14.54 6.30
N PHE A 218 -31.18 13.35 6.40
CA PHE A 218 -30.46 12.13 6.72
C PHE A 218 -31.01 10.96 5.87
N PRO A 219 -30.64 10.91 4.57
CA PRO A 219 -31.12 9.88 3.67
C PRO A 219 -30.58 8.49 4.07
N THR A 220 -31.50 7.56 4.32
CA THR A 220 -31.19 6.18 4.75
C THR A 220 -31.74 5.11 3.81
N GLU A 221 -32.20 5.48 2.61
CA GLU A 221 -32.70 4.52 1.63
C GLU A 221 -31.57 3.60 1.15
N PRO A 222 -31.73 2.26 1.14
CA PRO A 222 -30.71 1.34 0.63
C PRO A 222 -30.24 1.72 -0.79
N GLY A 223 -28.93 1.69 -0.98
CA GLY A 223 -28.23 2.15 -2.18
C GLY A 223 -27.90 3.64 -2.21
N TYR A 224 -28.46 4.46 -1.31
CA TYR A 224 -28.04 5.85 -1.20
C TYR A 224 -26.58 5.94 -0.71
N TYR A 225 -25.76 6.78 -1.35
CA TYR A 225 -24.35 6.94 -0.97
C TYR A 225 -23.87 8.40 -0.98
N VAL A 226 -22.84 8.66 -0.18
CA VAL A 226 -22.02 9.88 -0.22
C VAL A 226 -20.56 9.47 -0.19
N LYS A 227 -19.76 9.99 -1.12
CA LYS A 227 -18.29 9.88 -1.09
C LYS A 227 -17.73 11.08 -0.34
N TYR A 228 -16.94 10.82 0.69
CA TYR A 228 -16.26 11.86 1.47
C TYR A 228 -14.76 11.85 1.21
N HIS A 229 -14.15 13.03 1.11
CA HIS A 229 -12.72 13.20 1.35
C HIS A 229 -12.53 13.44 2.86
N MET A 230 -11.85 12.51 3.54
CA MET A 230 -11.60 12.54 4.99
C MET A 230 -10.14 12.84 5.30
N ILE A 231 -9.90 13.80 6.21
CA ILE A 231 -8.58 14.30 6.60
C ILE A 231 -8.47 14.36 8.14
N ASP A 232 -7.42 13.79 8.70
CA ASP A 232 -6.96 14.02 10.09
C ASP A 232 -5.41 14.04 10.10
N PRO A 233 -4.78 15.23 10.07
CA PRO A 233 -3.32 15.34 10.02
C PRO A 233 -2.64 14.86 11.31
N THR A 234 -3.41 14.75 12.40
CA THR A 234 -2.93 14.43 13.75
C THR A 234 -3.06 12.96 14.12
N TRP A 235 -3.77 12.15 13.31
CA TRP A 235 -3.96 10.73 13.55
C TRP A 235 -3.61 9.91 12.30
N HIS A 236 -2.43 9.27 12.32
CA HIS A 236 -1.87 8.48 11.21
C HIS A 236 -1.82 9.19 9.84
N SER A 237 -1.84 10.53 9.82
CA SER A 237 -1.85 11.36 8.61
C SER A 237 -2.96 10.96 7.62
N LEU A 238 -4.18 10.74 8.14
CA LEU A 238 -5.34 10.36 7.33
C LEU A 238 -5.57 11.36 6.19
N ASN A 239 -5.69 10.82 4.97
CA ASN A 239 -6.02 11.56 3.75
C ASN A 239 -6.58 10.54 2.73
N ASN A 240 -7.87 10.23 2.88
CA ASN A 240 -8.52 9.10 2.21
C ASN A 240 -9.91 9.51 1.67
N TYR A 241 -10.33 8.89 0.58
CA TYR A 241 -11.68 8.99 0.05
C TYR A 241 -12.48 7.77 0.51
N VAL A 242 -13.57 8.03 1.24
CA VAL A 242 -14.39 7.00 1.88
C VAL A 242 -15.79 7.03 1.25
N GLU A 243 -16.20 5.89 0.71
CA GLU A 243 -17.56 5.63 0.25
C GLU A 243 -18.43 5.28 1.47
N VAL A 244 -19.48 6.06 1.72
CA VAL A 244 -20.45 5.81 2.80
C VAL A 244 -21.80 5.46 2.18
N VAL A 245 -22.22 4.20 2.34
CA VAL A 245 -23.37 3.63 1.62
C VAL A 245 -24.41 3.10 2.59
N ALA A 246 -25.67 3.49 2.39
CA ALA A 246 -26.83 2.90 3.04
C ALA A 246 -27.07 1.49 2.48
N GLN A 247 -27.01 0.49 3.35
CA GLN A 247 -27.25 -0.92 3.04
C GLN A 247 -28.64 -1.35 3.50
N TYR A 248 -29.06 -2.57 3.16
CA TYR A 248 -30.22 -3.18 3.79
C TYR A 248 -29.96 -3.37 5.30
N PRO A 249 -30.81 -2.80 6.20
CA PRO A 249 -30.56 -2.88 7.63
C PRO A 249 -30.81 -4.29 8.19
N PRO A 250 -29.87 -4.87 8.95
CA PRO A 250 -30.10 -6.13 9.67
C PRO A 250 -31.16 -5.99 10.77
N ARG A 251 -31.16 -4.81 11.41
CA ARG A 251 -32.03 -4.44 12.54
C ARG A 251 -32.04 -2.92 12.67
N GLY A 252 -33.06 -2.37 13.31
CA GLY A 252 -33.24 -0.92 13.37
C GLY A 252 -33.71 -0.38 12.02
N ASP A 253 -33.51 0.92 11.79
CA ASP A 253 -34.09 1.62 10.63
C ASP A 253 -33.08 1.86 9.51
N PHE A 254 -31.77 1.79 9.80
CA PHE A 254 -30.71 1.98 8.80
C PHE A 254 -29.36 1.37 9.18
N PHE A 255 -28.57 1.05 8.16
CA PHE A 255 -27.24 0.48 8.27
C PHE A 255 -26.30 1.13 7.26
N PHE A 256 -25.13 1.60 7.70
CA PHE A 256 -24.13 2.24 6.86
C PHE A 256 -22.80 1.48 6.89
N THR A 257 -22.24 1.25 5.71
CA THR A 257 -20.85 0.83 5.54
C THR A 257 -20.00 2.02 5.13
N PHE A 258 -18.83 2.15 5.76
CA PHE A 258 -17.80 3.13 5.46
C PHE A 258 -16.63 2.35 4.88
N THR A 259 -16.30 2.60 3.61
CA THR A 259 -15.26 1.85 2.91
C THR A 259 -14.28 2.81 2.25
N ASP A 260 -13.00 2.73 2.63
CA ASP A 260 -11.93 3.45 1.94
C ASP A 260 -11.81 2.93 0.51
N ILE A 261 -11.77 3.83 -0.46
CA ILE A 261 -11.71 3.47 -1.88
C ILE A 261 -10.46 4.03 -2.56
N GLU A 262 -9.84 5.09 -2.04
CA GLU A 262 -8.66 5.76 -2.61
C GLU A 262 -7.93 6.55 -1.49
N GLY A 263 -6.65 6.33 -1.21
CA GLY A 263 -5.96 7.13 -0.19
C GLY A 263 -4.51 6.74 0.11
N ASN A 264 -3.81 7.67 0.76
CA ASN A 264 -2.40 7.50 1.19
C ASN A 264 -2.25 7.32 2.72
N GLY A 265 -3.35 7.49 3.48
CA GLY A 265 -3.38 7.34 4.94
C GLY A 265 -4.01 6.02 5.40
N TYR A 266 -3.93 5.73 6.70
CA TYR A 266 -4.59 4.57 7.29
C TYR A 266 -6.06 4.88 7.66
N PHE A 267 -7.00 4.17 7.03
CA PHE A 267 -8.42 4.15 7.39
C PHE A 267 -8.85 2.73 7.75
N SER A 268 -9.68 2.61 8.81
CA SER A 268 -10.33 1.34 9.16
C SER A 268 -11.74 1.35 8.58
N ASP A 269 -11.98 0.50 7.57
CA ASP A 269 -13.33 0.20 7.08
C ASP A 269 -14.25 -0.13 8.28
N SER A 270 -15.51 0.29 8.20
CA SER A 270 -16.42 0.27 9.35
C SER A 270 -17.87 -0.01 8.96
N ALA A 271 -18.63 -0.55 9.89
CA ALA A 271 -20.03 -0.92 9.72
C ALA A 271 -20.84 -0.49 10.94
N ILE A 272 -21.77 0.47 10.77
CA ILE A 272 -22.55 1.07 11.87
C ILE A 272 -24.06 1.09 11.58
N MET A 273 -24.85 0.79 12.61
CA MET A 273 -26.29 0.56 12.56
C MET A 273 -27.03 1.54 13.47
N GLY A 274 -28.15 2.06 12.99
CA GLY A 274 -28.89 3.14 13.62
C GLY A 274 -30.41 2.99 13.58
N LYS A 275 -31.07 3.90 14.29
CA LYS A 275 -32.52 3.92 14.53
C LYS A 275 -33.08 5.32 14.32
N ILE A 276 -34.34 5.38 13.91
CA ILE A 276 -35.15 6.58 13.69
C ILE A 276 -36.43 6.43 14.53
N ASP A 277 -36.36 6.81 15.81
CA ASP A 277 -37.51 6.89 16.71
C ASP A 277 -37.87 8.35 17.00
N ASP A 278 -37.78 8.84 18.24
CA ASP A 278 -37.80 10.26 18.54
C ASP A 278 -36.52 10.97 18.05
N HIS A 279 -35.42 10.22 17.90
CA HIS A 279 -34.16 10.72 17.37
C HIS A 279 -33.57 9.81 16.28
N ILE A 280 -32.71 10.39 15.46
CA ILE A 280 -31.84 9.72 14.49
C ILE A 280 -30.47 9.53 15.16
N TYR A 281 -30.07 8.28 15.39
CA TYR A 281 -28.81 7.97 16.07
C TYR A 281 -28.30 6.57 15.76
N PHE A 282 -26.99 6.38 15.94
CA PHE A 282 -26.36 5.05 15.89
C PHE A 282 -26.34 4.38 17.26
N PHE A 283 -26.55 3.06 17.29
CA PHE A 283 -26.60 2.27 18.53
C PHE A 283 -25.72 1.02 18.53
N SER A 284 -25.33 0.51 17.37
CA SER A 284 -24.42 -0.64 17.25
C SER A 284 -23.45 -0.45 16.08
N GLY A 285 -22.27 -1.04 16.16
CA GLY A 285 -21.23 -0.91 15.14
C GLY A 285 -20.06 -1.84 15.43
N CYS A 286 -19.58 -2.57 14.41
CA CYS A 286 -18.47 -3.52 14.55
C CYS A 286 -18.03 -4.06 13.17
N PRO A 287 -16.84 -3.71 12.65
CA PRO A 287 -15.84 -2.82 13.24
C PRO A 287 -16.26 -1.34 13.18
N VAL A 288 -15.65 -0.52 14.04
CA VAL A 288 -15.80 0.95 14.04
C VAL A 288 -14.43 1.59 14.23
N GLY A 289 -13.87 2.08 13.13
CA GLY A 289 -12.65 2.88 13.12
C GLY A 289 -12.81 4.18 13.90
N GLU A 290 -11.69 4.71 14.39
CA GLU A 290 -11.67 5.91 15.25
C GLU A 290 -12.37 7.12 14.60
N GLN A 291 -12.15 7.34 13.30
CA GLN A 291 -12.77 8.44 12.57
C GLN A 291 -14.29 8.24 12.37
N VAL A 292 -14.76 7.01 12.36
CA VAL A 292 -16.20 6.71 12.28
C VAL A 292 -16.88 6.91 13.64
N GLN A 293 -16.13 7.05 14.75
CA GLN A 293 -16.66 7.44 16.06
C GLN A 293 -17.34 8.82 16.03
N TYR A 294 -16.95 9.74 15.12
CA TYR A 294 -17.62 11.03 14.98
C TYR A 294 -19.10 10.87 14.56
N TRP A 295 -19.41 9.98 13.60
CA TRP A 295 -20.79 9.59 13.30
C TRP A 295 -21.38 8.75 14.43
N PHE A 296 -20.68 7.68 14.82
CA PHE A 296 -21.23 6.65 15.71
C PHE A 296 -21.58 7.16 17.12
N ARG A 297 -20.86 8.17 17.63
CA ARG A 297 -21.04 8.70 18.99
C ARG A 297 -21.62 10.11 19.04
N LEU A 298 -21.32 10.97 18.07
CA LEU A 298 -21.71 12.39 18.08
C LEU A 298 -22.88 12.71 17.13
N LEU A 299 -23.37 11.76 16.31
CA LEU A 299 -24.62 11.96 15.60
C LEU A 299 -25.82 11.63 16.48
N TYR A 300 -26.62 12.66 16.76
CA TYR A 300 -27.87 12.55 17.50
C TYR A 300 -28.77 13.72 17.13
N LEU A 301 -29.75 13.48 16.25
CA LEU A 301 -30.63 14.51 15.70
C LEU A 301 -32.08 14.21 16.13
N PRO A 302 -32.87 15.15 16.66
CA PRO A 302 -34.31 14.92 16.80
C PRO A 302 -34.93 14.74 15.40
N LEU A 303 -36.08 14.06 15.27
CA LEU A 303 -36.76 13.97 13.96
C LEU A 303 -37.07 15.33 13.33
N LYS A 304 -37.20 16.34 14.18
CA LYS A 304 -37.70 17.66 13.86
C LYS A 304 -37.04 18.72 14.76
N ALA A 305 -36.71 19.87 14.20
CA ALA A 305 -36.13 21.00 14.93
C ALA A 305 -36.44 22.33 14.23
N ARG A 306 -36.15 23.45 14.89
CA ARG A 306 -36.32 24.82 14.37
C ARG A 306 -34.99 25.55 14.30
N HIS A 307 -34.91 26.58 13.46
CA HIS A 307 -33.77 27.51 13.48
C HIS A 307 -33.61 28.11 14.89
N GLY A 308 -32.39 28.04 15.44
CA GLY A 308 -32.06 28.47 16.80
C GLY A 308 -32.31 27.43 17.90
N GLU A 309 -32.77 26.22 17.55
CA GLU A 309 -33.08 25.18 18.54
C GLU A 309 -31.81 24.51 19.08
N VAL A 310 -31.83 24.20 20.39
CA VAL A 310 -30.73 23.58 21.13
C VAL A 310 -31.22 22.31 21.81
N TRP A 311 -30.50 21.20 21.62
CA TRP A 311 -30.74 19.93 22.32
C TRP A 311 -29.43 19.31 22.81
N SER A 312 -29.50 18.21 23.54
CA SER A 312 -28.30 17.56 24.10
C SER A 312 -28.42 16.04 24.17
N LYS A 313 -27.26 15.37 24.19
CA LYS A 313 -27.10 13.94 24.47
C LYS A 313 -25.97 13.76 25.48
N GLY A 314 -26.32 13.58 26.75
CA GLY A 314 -25.35 13.54 27.85
C GLY A 314 -24.53 14.85 27.92
N PRO A 315 -23.19 14.81 27.82
CA PRO A 315 -22.35 16.00 27.87
C PRO A 315 -22.31 16.80 26.54
N THR A 316 -22.88 16.27 25.46
CA THR A 316 -22.84 16.89 24.13
C THR A 316 -24.04 17.81 23.93
N VAL A 317 -23.81 19.05 23.50
CA VAL A 317 -24.85 20.04 23.16
C VAL A 317 -24.82 20.32 21.65
N TYR A 318 -26.00 20.45 21.05
CA TYR A 318 -26.19 20.69 19.63
C TYR A 318 -27.00 21.98 19.44
N HIS A 319 -26.68 22.78 18.41
CA HIS A 319 -27.42 23.99 18.02
C HIS A 319 -27.66 23.98 16.52
N LEU A 320 -28.91 24.15 16.07
CA LEU A 320 -29.27 24.20 14.65
C LEU A 320 -29.46 25.63 14.15
N GLU A 321 -28.84 25.91 13.01
CA GLU A 321 -29.02 27.13 12.23
C GLU A 321 -29.50 26.73 10.82
N PHE A 322 -30.68 27.17 10.39
CA PHE A 322 -31.03 27.15 8.97
C PHE A 322 -30.19 28.20 8.23
N VAL A 323 -29.48 27.77 7.19
CA VAL A 323 -28.56 28.57 6.38
C VAL A 323 -29.19 28.93 5.03
N GLY A 324 -30.03 28.06 4.48
CA GLY A 324 -30.60 28.20 3.14
C GLY A 324 -29.62 27.79 2.03
N ASP A 325 -30.00 28.03 0.78
CA ASP A 325 -29.24 27.58 -0.39
C ASP A 325 -27.84 28.22 -0.42
N THR A 326 -26.81 27.38 -0.37
CA THR A 326 -25.41 27.82 -0.31
C THR A 326 -24.48 26.82 -0.98
N LYS A 327 -23.18 27.14 -1.08
CA LYS A 327 -22.16 26.24 -1.65
C LYS A 327 -21.11 25.91 -0.61
N ILE A 328 -20.91 24.61 -0.36
CA ILE A 328 -19.93 24.10 0.60
C ILE A 328 -18.87 23.30 -0.16
N GLY A 329 -17.71 23.92 -0.38
CA GLY A 329 -16.67 23.34 -1.24
C GLY A 329 -17.11 23.27 -2.70
N SER A 330 -17.10 22.07 -3.29
CA SER A 330 -17.62 21.80 -4.63
C SER A 330 -19.14 21.59 -4.67
N VAL A 331 -19.77 21.22 -3.55
CA VAL A 331 -21.16 20.75 -3.46
C VAL A 331 -22.14 21.90 -3.21
N SER A 332 -23.25 21.92 -3.95
CA SER A 332 -24.42 22.76 -3.63
C SER A 332 -25.16 22.18 -2.42
N CYS A 333 -25.39 23.01 -1.41
CA CYS A 333 -26.14 22.68 -0.21
C CYS A 333 -27.51 23.37 -0.30
N ASP A 334 -28.49 22.64 -0.81
CA ASP A 334 -29.86 23.13 -1.01
C ASP A 334 -30.66 22.98 0.30
N GLU A 335 -31.47 24.00 0.63
CA GLU A 335 -32.13 24.16 1.93
C GLU A 335 -31.17 23.99 3.13
N CYS A 336 -29.88 24.36 2.98
CA CYS A 336 -28.81 23.95 3.90
C CYS A 336 -29.10 24.26 5.39
N ILE A 337 -28.77 23.30 6.26
CA ILE A 337 -28.73 23.49 7.72
C ILE A 337 -27.31 23.30 8.24
N LYS A 338 -26.98 24.02 9.32
CA LYS A 338 -25.74 23.91 10.07
C LYS A 338 -26.05 23.46 11.49
N ILE A 339 -25.39 22.40 11.94
CA ILE A 339 -25.48 21.90 13.32
C ILE A 339 -24.11 22.09 13.99
N THR A 340 -24.07 22.96 14.99
CA THR A 340 -22.88 23.17 15.82
C THR A 340 -22.93 22.19 17.00
N ILE A 341 -21.80 21.53 17.29
CA ILE A 341 -21.62 20.53 18.35
C ILE A 341 -20.63 21.08 19.38
N ASP A 342 -21.01 21.16 20.66
CA ASP A 342 -20.07 21.31 21.77
C ASP A 342 -20.03 20.01 22.58
N ASN A 343 -18.87 19.35 22.57
CA ASN A 343 -18.58 18.15 23.37
C ASN A 343 -17.37 18.37 24.30
N THR A 344 -17.08 19.62 24.68
CA THR A 344 -15.90 19.97 25.50
C THR A 344 -15.95 19.36 26.90
N ARG A 345 -17.14 18.97 27.36
CA ARG A 345 -17.40 18.32 28.66
C ARG A 345 -17.28 16.79 28.62
N SER A 346 -16.99 16.18 27.46
CA SER A 346 -16.87 14.72 27.32
C SER A 346 -15.77 14.11 28.19
N ILE A 347 -16.05 12.97 28.82
CA ILE A 347 -15.01 12.16 29.49
C ILE A 347 -14.11 11.42 28.48
N ASN A 348 -14.62 11.11 27.27
CA ASN A 348 -13.82 10.53 26.20
C ASN A 348 -12.91 11.62 25.61
N LYS A 349 -11.59 11.47 25.79
CA LYS A 349 -10.57 12.43 25.35
C LYS A 349 -10.55 12.61 23.82
N TYR A 350 -10.64 11.52 23.06
CA TYR A 350 -10.59 11.54 21.60
C TYR A 350 -11.75 12.33 20.99
N LEU A 351 -12.94 12.22 21.58
CA LEU A 351 -14.15 12.93 21.13
C LEU A 351 -14.39 14.27 21.86
N ARG A 352 -13.49 14.71 22.74
CA ARG A 352 -13.65 15.97 23.47
C ARG A 352 -13.25 17.13 22.56
N GLY A 353 -14.19 18.03 22.29
CA GLY A 353 -13.94 19.12 21.35
C GLY A 353 -15.20 19.88 20.95
N ARG A 354 -15.12 20.60 19.84
CA ARG A 354 -16.26 21.24 19.17
C ARG A 354 -16.27 20.85 17.71
N GLY A 355 -17.44 20.82 17.09
CA GLY A 355 -17.58 20.54 15.67
C GLY A 355 -18.71 21.28 15.00
N ILE A 356 -18.73 21.22 13.67
CA ILE A 356 -19.77 21.80 12.83
C ILE A 356 -20.09 20.79 11.73
N MET A 357 -21.37 20.44 11.58
CA MET A 357 -21.91 19.68 10.45
C MET A 357 -22.76 20.60 9.58
N TYR A 358 -22.53 20.60 8.27
CA TYR A 358 -23.45 21.16 7.28
C TYR A 358 -24.21 19.99 6.65
N LEU A 359 -25.54 20.09 6.57
CA LEU A 359 -26.39 19.10 5.96
C LEU A 359 -27.26 19.74 4.88
N SER A 360 -27.36 19.09 3.73
CA SER A 360 -28.25 19.48 2.62
C SER A 360 -29.41 18.50 2.56
N LYS A 361 -30.58 19.00 2.23
CA LYS A 361 -31.78 18.19 2.06
C LYS A 361 -31.57 17.19 0.92
N GLY A 362 -31.96 15.93 1.13
CA GLY A 362 -31.75 14.83 0.17
C GLY A 362 -30.30 14.35 0.00
N ILE A 363 -29.27 15.15 0.33
CA ILE A 363 -27.86 14.72 0.24
C ILE A 363 -27.35 14.13 1.56
N GLY A 364 -27.76 14.71 2.69
CA GLY A 364 -27.19 14.38 4.00
C GLY A 364 -26.07 15.35 4.40
N ILE A 365 -25.09 14.85 5.16
CA ILE A 365 -23.94 15.65 5.61
C ILE A 365 -23.06 16.01 4.40
N VAL A 366 -22.93 17.30 4.09
CA VAL A 366 -22.05 17.78 3.01
C VAL A 366 -20.66 18.18 3.52
N LYS A 367 -20.55 18.53 4.81
CA LYS A 367 -19.27 18.81 5.47
C LYS A 367 -19.38 18.53 6.96
N TYR A 368 -18.36 17.90 7.55
CA TYR A 368 -18.19 17.74 8.99
C TYR A 368 -16.78 18.17 9.37
N GLU A 369 -16.65 19.14 10.27
CA GLU A 369 -15.39 19.50 10.93
C GLU A 369 -15.47 19.27 12.43
N PHE A 370 -14.38 18.80 13.04
CA PHE A 370 -14.28 18.61 14.48
C PHE A 370 -12.88 18.97 15.00
N TRP A 371 -12.82 19.94 15.91
CA TRP A 371 -11.62 20.40 16.61
C TRP A 371 -11.58 19.79 18.01
N ARG A 372 -10.63 18.86 18.21
CA ARG A 372 -10.38 18.21 19.50
C ARG A 372 -9.68 19.15 20.47
N SER A 373 -9.94 18.97 21.76
CA SER A 373 -9.34 19.76 22.84
C SER A 373 -7.84 19.48 23.09
N ASP A 374 -7.28 18.47 22.42
CA ASP A 374 -5.83 18.20 22.38
C ASP A 374 -5.12 18.95 21.22
N GLY A 375 -5.86 19.69 20.39
CA GLY A 375 -5.36 20.41 19.22
C GLY A 375 -5.50 19.66 17.89
N GLY A 376 -5.96 18.40 17.90
CA GLY A 376 -6.21 17.66 16.66
C GLY A 376 -7.45 18.14 15.90
N HIS A 377 -7.45 17.94 14.57
CA HIS A 377 -8.55 18.38 13.70
C HIS A 377 -8.93 17.27 12.73
N PHE A 378 -10.22 16.91 12.73
CA PHE A 378 -10.83 16.01 11.75
C PHE A 378 -11.73 16.80 10.80
N GLN A 379 -11.69 16.46 9.51
CA GLN A 379 -12.57 16.99 8.48
C GLN A 379 -13.05 15.87 7.57
N ALA A 380 -14.33 15.93 7.19
CA ALA A 380 -14.89 15.19 6.06
C ALA A 380 -15.68 16.14 5.16
N LEU A 381 -15.38 16.14 3.86
CA LEU A 381 -16.05 16.94 2.85
C LEU A 381 -16.70 16.00 1.83
N ALA A 382 -18.01 16.12 1.60
CA ALA A 382 -18.67 15.39 0.54
C ALA A 382 -18.14 15.87 -0.83
N VAL A 383 -17.79 14.93 -1.71
CA VAL A 383 -17.34 15.22 -3.08
C VAL A 383 -18.34 14.75 -4.12
N GLU A 384 -19.14 13.74 -3.80
CA GLU A 384 -20.11 13.09 -4.68
C GLU A 384 -21.22 12.43 -3.84
N SER A 385 -22.43 12.33 -4.40
CA SER A 385 -23.55 11.62 -3.78
C SER A 385 -24.52 11.12 -4.84
N GLY A 386 -25.25 10.05 -4.53
CA GLY A 386 -26.22 9.48 -5.48
C GLY A 386 -26.88 8.21 -4.98
N LYS A 387 -27.37 7.38 -5.91
CA LYS A 387 -28.04 6.12 -5.61
C LYS A 387 -27.53 4.97 -6.46
N LEU A 388 -26.93 3.99 -5.81
CA LEU A 388 -26.44 2.74 -6.38
C LEU A 388 -27.60 1.75 -6.61
N LYS A 389 -27.40 0.85 -7.57
CA LYS A 389 -28.26 -0.33 -7.75
C LYS A 389 -27.72 -1.49 -6.91
N PRO A 390 -28.58 -2.41 -6.41
CA PRO A 390 -28.09 -3.58 -5.69
C PRO A 390 -27.24 -4.44 -6.63
N LYS A 391 -26.10 -4.90 -6.12
CA LYS A 391 -25.21 -5.86 -6.78
C LYS A 391 -25.29 -7.19 -6.03
N THR A 392 -25.59 -8.27 -6.73
CA THR A 392 -25.47 -9.62 -6.14
C THR A 392 -23.99 -9.99 -6.05
N VAL A 393 -23.43 -10.01 -4.83
CA VAL A 393 -22.13 -10.60 -4.55
C VAL A 393 -22.33 -12.10 -4.37
N SER A 394 -21.74 -12.90 -5.24
CA SER A 394 -21.82 -14.35 -5.23
C SER A 394 -20.42 -14.95 -5.30
N GLY A 395 -20.28 -16.20 -4.90
CA GLY A 395 -18.96 -16.81 -4.84
C GLY A 395 -18.96 -18.23 -4.33
N VAL A 396 -17.76 -18.72 -4.03
CA VAL A 396 -17.53 -19.94 -3.26
C VAL A 396 -16.68 -19.58 -2.05
N LEU A 397 -17.07 -20.09 -0.88
CA LEU A 397 -16.26 -20.11 0.33
C LEU A 397 -15.78 -21.54 0.58
N THR A 398 -14.49 -21.66 0.88
CA THR A 398 -13.84 -22.93 1.23
C THR A 398 -13.18 -22.87 2.59
N LEU A 399 -12.89 -24.03 3.17
CA LEU A 399 -12.15 -24.11 4.43
C LEU A 399 -10.66 -23.79 4.23
N ASP A 400 -10.14 -24.13 3.06
CA ASP A 400 -8.71 -24.34 2.78
C ASP A 400 -8.37 -24.07 1.31
N GLY A 401 -9.23 -23.38 0.55
CA GLY A 401 -9.06 -23.16 -0.88
C GLY A 401 -9.48 -24.32 -1.80
N ILE A 402 -9.94 -25.46 -1.28
CA ILE A 402 -10.51 -26.55 -2.11
C ILE A 402 -11.81 -27.08 -1.51
N THR A 403 -11.81 -27.45 -0.23
CA THR A 403 -12.93 -28.06 0.49
C THR A 403 -14.09 -27.06 0.62
N PRO A 404 -15.28 -27.37 0.07
CA PRO A 404 -16.49 -26.58 0.27
C PRO A 404 -16.78 -26.33 1.75
N ALA A 405 -16.77 -25.07 2.17
CA ALA A 405 -17.24 -24.72 3.51
C ALA A 405 -18.76 -24.81 3.49
N TRP A 406 -19.33 -25.88 4.05
CA TRP A 406 -20.78 -26.12 4.03
C TRP A 406 -21.46 -25.52 5.28
N LYS A 407 -22.57 -24.78 5.08
CA LYS A 407 -23.30 -24.04 6.14
C LYS A 407 -22.51 -22.92 6.83
N TYR A 408 -21.38 -22.53 6.26
CA TYR A 408 -20.70 -21.29 6.62
C TYR A 408 -21.51 -20.08 6.15
N ARG A 409 -21.37 -18.98 6.87
CA ARG A 409 -22.10 -17.73 6.67
C ARG A 409 -21.16 -16.69 6.06
N VAL A 410 -21.63 -15.98 5.05
CA VAL A 410 -20.96 -14.81 4.44
C VAL A 410 -21.90 -13.63 4.57
N GLN A 411 -21.42 -12.51 5.09
CA GLN A 411 -22.20 -11.28 5.26
C GLN A 411 -21.35 -10.04 4.99
N LEU A 412 -21.99 -8.88 4.93
CA LEU A 412 -21.28 -7.60 5.07
C LEU A 412 -20.52 -7.57 6.40
N ALA A 413 -19.40 -6.85 6.50
CA ALA A 413 -18.52 -6.84 7.67
C ALA A 413 -19.12 -6.15 8.91
N PHE A 414 -20.22 -6.69 9.42
CA PHE A 414 -20.88 -6.32 10.66
C PHE A 414 -20.78 -7.50 11.65
N CYS A 415 -20.64 -7.26 12.95
CA CYS A 415 -20.59 -8.35 13.95
C CYS A 415 -21.97 -8.74 14.51
N GLY A 416 -23.04 -8.03 14.14
CA GLY A 416 -24.40 -8.40 14.54
C GLY A 416 -24.94 -9.59 13.72
N GLY A 417 -25.64 -10.50 14.40
CA GLY A 417 -26.14 -11.75 13.83
C GLY A 417 -27.67 -11.81 13.72
N GLU A 418 -28.26 -10.92 12.94
CA GLU A 418 -29.66 -10.98 12.46
C GLU A 418 -29.71 -10.39 11.03
N GLU A 419 -30.51 -10.99 10.14
CA GLU A 419 -31.10 -10.53 8.85
C GLU A 419 -30.47 -9.44 7.93
N SER A 420 -29.19 -9.07 8.01
CA SER A 420 -28.54 -8.30 6.92
C SER A 420 -28.32 -9.17 5.68
N SER A 421 -27.87 -8.55 4.58
CA SER A 421 -27.40 -9.23 3.37
C SER A 421 -26.41 -10.36 3.67
N VAL A 422 -26.92 -11.59 3.64
CA VAL A 422 -26.24 -12.82 4.05
C VAL A 422 -26.38 -13.87 2.97
N GLY A 423 -25.29 -14.59 2.70
CA GLY A 423 -25.29 -15.82 1.95
C GLY A 423 -24.88 -16.98 2.86
N ILE A 424 -25.76 -17.98 3.01
CA ILE A 424 -25.38 -19.28 3.58
C ILE A 424 -24.87 -20.17 2.47
N THR A 425 -23.70 -20.76 2.71
CA THR A 425 -23.03 -21.65 1.76
C THR A 425 -23.75 -23.00 1.61
N ASN A 426 -23.99 -23.41 0.37
CA ASN A 426 -24.53 -24.73 0.06
C ASN A 426 -23.44 -25.83 0.16
N PHE A 427 -23.78 -27.08 -0.15
CA PHE A 427 -22.83 -28.22 -0.09
C PHE A 427 -21.64 -28.12 -1.08
N THR A 428 -21.67 -27.16 -2.01
CA THR A 428 -20.55 -26.81 -2.91
C THR A 428 -19.83 -25.52 -2.50
N GLY A 429 -20.08 -25.03 -1.28
CA GLY A 429 -19.48 -23.80 -0.75
C GLY A 429 -20.04 -22.52 -1.39
N ARG A 430 -21.00 -22.63 -2.32
CA ARG A 430 -21.56 -21.50 -3.06
C ARG A 430 -22.48 -20.67 -2.20
N PHE A 431 -22.33 -19.36 -2.27
CA PHE A 431 -23.18 -18.36 -1.60
C PHE A 431 -23.56 -17.22 -2.56
N ALA A 432 -24.57 -16.45 -2.18
CA ALA A 432 -24.91 -15.16 -2.78
C ALA A 432 -25.55 -14.24 -1.73
N LEU A 433 -25.29 -12.94 -1.81
CA LEU A 433 -25.87 -11.87 -0.98
C LEU A 433 -25.97 -10.56 -1.78
N GLU A 434 -26.89 -9.65 -1.44
CA GLU A 434 -27.02 -8.36 -2.13
C GLU A 434 -26.28 -7.24 -1.40
N ALA A 435 -25.47 -6.45 -2.09
CA ALA A 435 -24.76 -5.32 -1.50
C ALA A 435 -24.83 -4.08 -2.40
N PHE A 436 -24.75 -2.90 -1.80
CA PHE A 436 -24.58 -1.64 -2.51
C PHE A 436 -23.14 -1.15 -2.32
N PHE A 437 -22.39 -1.04 -3.42
CA PHE A 437 -21.07 -0.43 -3.45
C PHE A 437 -20.75 -0.01 -4.88
N ASP A 438 -19.98 1.05 -5.09
CA ASP A 438 -19.41 1.32 -6.42
C ASP A 438 -18.09 0.55 -6.56
N LYS A 439 -17.07 0.93 -5.79
CA LYS A 439 -15.70 0.41 -5.96
C LYS A 439 -15.39 -0.84 -5.15
N GLY A 440 -15.79 -0.92 -3.89
CA GLY A 440 -15.50 -2.09 -3.06
C GLY A 440 -16.32 -2.15 -1.77
N ILE A 441 -16.33 -3.34 -1.16
CA ILE A 441 -17.10 -3.63 0.07
C ILE A 441 -16.33 -4.64 0.93
N VAL A 442 -16.48 -4.59 2.25
CA VAL A 442 -15.87 -5.58 3.14
C VAL A 442 -16.89 -6.65 3.51
N LEU A 443 -16.53 -7.90 3.27
CA LEU A 443 -17.29 -9.07 3.70
C LEU A 443 -16.67 -9.64 4.99
N ARG A 444 -17.50 -10.18 5.88
CA ARG A 444 -17.08 -11.05 6.98
C ARG A 444 -17.72 -12.42 6.80
N TYR A 445 -16.96 -13.48 7.04
CA TYR A 445 -17.41 -14.86 6.81
C TYR A 445 -16.76 -15.87 7.75
N GLY A 446 -17.43 -16.99 8.01
CA GLY A 446 -17.04 -17.93 9.07
C GLY A 446 -18.10 -18.97 9.40
N PRO A 447 -17.85 -19.82 10.42
CA PRO A 447 -18.83 -20.78 10.91
C PRO A 447 -20.11 -20.08 11.36
N ALA A 448 -21.26 -20.71 11.12
CA ALA A 448 -22.52 -20.25 11.68
C ALA A 448 -22.75 -20.90 13.06
N LEU A 449 -23.02 -20.10 14.09
CA LEU A 449 -23.41 -20.59 15.42
C LEU A 449 -24.86 -21.10 15.40
N ASP A 450 -25.73 -20.40 14.67
CA ASP A 450 -27.12 -20.76 14.38
C ASP A 450 -27.57 -20.17 13.04
N GLU A 451 -28.88 -20.20 12.72
CA GLU A 451 -29.43 -19.66 11.46
C GLU A 451 -29.20 -18.14 11.30
N ASN A 452 -28.96 -17.42 12.39
CA ASN A 452 -28.86 -15.96 12.45
C ASN A 452 -27.45 -15.45 12.81
N GLN A 453 -26.64 -16.22 13.55
CA GLN A 453 -25.37 -15.74 14.09
C GLN A 453 -24.13 -16.32 13.39
N LEU A 454 -23.18 -15.43 13.08
CA LEU A 454 -21.82 -15.75 12.67
C LEU A 454 -20.96 -15.95 13.93
N ASP A 455 -20.12 -16.98 13.97
CA ASP A 455 -19.04 -17.06 14.96
C ASP A 455 -17.99 -15.99 14.65
N ILE A 456 -17.94 -14.94 15.47
CA ILE A 456 -17.04 -13.81 15.24
C ILE A 456 -15.59 -14.16 15.57
N GLU A 457 -15.34 -15.04 16.55
CA GLU A 457 -13.99 -15.42 16.96
C GLU A 457 -13.32 -16.30 15.89
N GLU A 458 -14.09 -17.18 15.25
CA GLU A 458 -13.66 -18.03 14.12
C GLU A 458 -13.94 -17.39 12.74
N SER A 459 -14.28 -16.10 12.67
CA SER A 459 -14.54 -15.38 11.40
C SER A 459 -13.31 -14.74 10.78
N ARG A 460 -13.41 -14.46 9.47
CA ARG A 460 -12.45 -13.65 8.70
C ARG A 460 -13.14 -12.49 8.00
N GLU A 461 -12.37 -11.44 7.73
CA GLU A 461 -12.80 -10.32 6.89
C GLU A 461 -12.01 -10.31 5.58
N THR A 462 -12.64 -9.87 4.49
CA THR A 462 -11.97 -9.63 3.21
C THR A 462 -12.66 -8.50 2.47
N LYS A 463 -11.87 -7.54 1.98
CA LYS A 463 -12.32 -6.46 1.11
C LYS A 463 -12.39 -6.97 -0.33
N VAL A 464 -13.55 -6.86 -0.96
CA VAL A 464 -13.80 -7.32 -2.32
C VAL A 464 -14.20 -6.16 -3.22
N PHE A 465 -13.69 -6.18 -4.45
CA PHE A 465 -13.96 -5.16 -5.48
C PHE A 465 -14.84 -5.70 -6.61
N ASN A 466 -15.07 -7.02 -6.64
CA ASN A 466 -15.83 -7.74 -7.66
C ASN A 466 -17.11 -8.37 -7.07
N THR A 467 -18.09 -8.65 -7.93
CA THR A 467 -19.36 -9.32 -7.57
C THR A 467 -19.30 -10.84 -7.66
N ASN A 468 -18.26 -11.40 -8.28
CA ASN A 468 -17.95 -12.83 -8.22
C ASN A 468 -16.65 -13.00 -7.43
N VAL A 469 -16.70 -13.69 -6.30
CA VAL A 469 -15.60 -13.72 -5.32
C VAL A 469 -15.26 -15.15 -4.88
N TYR A 470 -14.05 -15.31 -4.38
CA TYR A 470 -13.61 -16.54 -3.74
C TYR A 470 -13.08 -16.22 -2.36
N LEU A 471 -13.51 -16.99 -1.37
CA LEU A 471 -13.20 -16.78 0.04
C LEU A 471 -12.62 -18.07 0.64
N THR A 472 -11.73 -17.94 1.62
CA THR A 472 -11.15 -19.09 2.34
C THR A 472 -11.04 -18.83 3.85
N MET A 473 -11.36 -19.85 4.65
CA MET A 473 -11.17 -19.87 6.10
C MET A 473 -9.73 -20.16 6.54
N GLY A 474 -8.87 -20.59 5.62
CA GLY A 474 -7.49 -21.00 5.88
C GLY A 474 -6.47 -20.16 5.13
N LEU A 475 -5.19 -20.55 5.18
CA LEU A 475 -4.38 -20.35 3.98
C LEU A 475 -5.05 -21.15 2.85
N PRO A 476 -5.06 -20.68 1.59
CA PRO A 476 -5.86 -21.27 0.52
C PRO A 476 -5.30 -22.61 -0.01
N LEU A 477 -4.46 -23.28 0.79
CA LEU A 477 -4.22 -24.71 0.79
C LEU A 477 -3.65 -25.09 2.16
N SER A 478 -4.32 -25.95 2.93
CA SER A 478 -3.69 -26.57 4.10
C SER A 478 -2.76 -27.70 3.65
N ASP A 479 -1.79 -28.08 4.48
CA ASP A 479 -0.92 -29.22 4.15
C ASP A 479 -1.74 -30.50 3.98
N GLU A 480 -2.67 -30.81 4.90
CA GLU A 480 -3.55 -31.98 4.82
C GLU A 480 -4.36 -32.05 3.50
N VAL A 481 -4.83 -30.90 3.01
CA VAL A 481 -5.60 -30.81 1.76
C VAL A 481 -4.71 -30.87 0.53
N PHE A 482 -3.47 -30.37 0.60
CA PHE A 482 -2.47 -30.61 -0.42
C PHE A 482 -2.04 -32.08 -0.49
N GLU A 483 -1.91 -32.74 0.67
CA GLU A 483 -1.65 -34.18 0.78
C GLU A 483 -2.78 -35.00 0.14
N GLU A 484 -4.04 -34.67 0.43
CA GLU A 484 -5.19 -35.33 -0.19
C GLU A 484 -5.22 -35.08 -1.71
N LEU A 485 -5.07 -33.82 -2.15
CA LEU A 485 -4.99 -33.46 -3.57
C LEU A 485 -3.88 -34.24 -4.30
N ARG A 486 -2.65 -34.26 -3.76
CA ARG A 486 -1.51 -34.89 -4.41
C ARG A 486 -1.61 -36.42 -4.46
N SER A 487 -2.44 -37.01 -3.59
CA SER A 487 -2.77 -38.43 -3.63
C SER A 487 -3.66 -38.81 -4.82
N THR A 488 -4.38 -37.87 -5.43
CA THR A 488 -5.35 -38.15 -6.51
C THR A 488 -4.68 -38.47 -7.85
N GLU A 489 -5.20 -39.47 -8.57
CA GLU A 489 -4.68 -39.87 -9.89
C GLU A 489 -4.84 -38.78 -10.96
N GLU A 490 -5.87 -37.94 -10.84
CA GLU A 490 -6.05 -36.80 -11.74
C GLU A 490 -4.96 -35.75 -11.57
N TRP A 491 -4.63 -35.35 -10.33
CA TRP A 491 -3.52 -34.46 -10.06
C TRP A 491 -2.22 -35.05 -10.59
N LYS A 492 -1.88 -36.28 -10.19
CA LYS A 492 -0.63 -36.95 -10.60
C LYS A 492 -0.43 -36.94 -12.11
N ARG A 493 -1.47 -37.30 -12.87
CA ARG A 493 -1.48 -37.25 -14.34
C ARG A 493 -1.30 -35.83 -14.87
N ASN A 494 -2.01 -34.85 -14.31
CA ASN A 494 -1.98 -33.47 -14.78
C ASN A 494 -0.59 -32.83 -14.57
N VAL A 495 0.06 -33.06 -13.42
CA VAL A 495 1.42 -32.53 -13.18
C VAL A 495 2.46 -33.24 -14.08
N TYR A 496 2.38 -34.57 -14.21
CA TYR A 496 3.28 -35.33 -15.07
C TYR A 496 3.18 -34.88 -16.54
N GLU A 497 1.95 -34.73 -17.07
CA GLU A 497 1.73 -34.25 -18.44
C GLU A 497 2.23 -32.82 -18.65
N LEU A 498 2.16 -31.96 -17.63
CA LEU A 498 2.68 -30.60 -17.73
C LEU A 498 4.21 -30.58 -17.81
N HIS A 499 4.88 -31.31 -16.91
CA HIS A 499 6.33 -31.47 -16.91
C HIS A 499 6.86 -32.07 -18.22
N LYS A 500 6.22 -33.16 -18.68
CA LYS A 500 6.54 -33.80 -19.96
C LYS A 500 6.46 -32.81 -21.12
N LYS A 501 5.38 -32.03 -21.22
CA LYS A 501 5.19 -31.05 -22.30
C LYS A 501 6.26 -29.95 -22.26
N ALA A 502 6.70 -29.51 -21.08
CA ALA A 502 7.81 -28.57 -20.95
C ALA A 502 9.10 -29.14 -21.55
N TRP A 503 9.46 -30.37 -21.18
CA TRP A 503 10.62 -31.09 -21.72
C TRP A 503 10.56 -31.22 -23.24
N PHE A 504 9.44 -31.70 -23.81
CA PHE A 504 9.30 -31.83 -25.27
C PHE A 504 9.38 -30.48 -26.00
N ARG A 505 8.72 -29.43 -25.48
CA ARG A 505 8.79 -28.07 -26.05
C ARG A 505 10.22 -27.55 -26.10
N ILE A 506 10.94 -27.66 -24.99
CA ILE A 506 12.29 -27.10 -24.85
C ILE A 506 13.31 -27.90 -25.68
N ALA A 507 13.28 -29.24 -25.59
CA ALA A 507 14.16 -30.12 -26.36
C ALA A 507 13.98 -29.95 -27.88
N SER A 508 12.74 -29.75 -28.35
CA SER A 508 12.42 -29.55 -29.78
C SER A 508 12.80 -28.17 -30.33
N ASN A 509 12.95 -27.18 -29.45
CA ASN A 509 13.38 -25.82 -29.83
C ASN A 509 14.90 -25.64 -29.72
N ALA A 510 15.59 -26.41 -28.87
CA ALA A 510 17.04 -26.34 -28.66
C ALA A 510 17.89 -26.57 -29.93
N SER A 511 17.37 -27.27 -30.94
CA SER A 511 18.02 -27.43 -32.25
C SER A 511 17.89 -26.20 -33.18
N LYS A 512 16.95 -25.29 -32.89
CA LYS A 512 16.63 -24.10 -33.71
C LYS A 512 17.08 -22.79 -33.06
N LYS A 513 17.14 -22.78 -31.73
CA LYS A 513 17.25 -21.58 -30.90
C LYS A 513 18.21 -21.85 -29.73
N PRO A 514 19.41 -21.24 -29.71
CA PRO A 514 20.45 -21.54 -28.70
C PRO A 514 19.99 -21.35 -27.26
N GLU A 515 19.07 -20.43 -27.00
CA GLU A 515 18.55 -20.16 -25.65
C GLU A 515 17.95 -21.41 -24.99
N PHE A 516 17.26 -22.27 -25.76
CA PHE A 516 16.69 -23.52 -25.25
C PHE A 516 17.77 -24.59 -25.01
N LYS A 517 18.82 -24.65 -25.84
CA LYS A 517 19.97 -25.53 -25.63
C LYS A 517 20.68 -25.17 -24.32
N TYR A 518 20.97 -23.87 -24.13
CA TYR A 518 21.66 -23.40 -22.94
C TYR A 518 20.82 -23.51 -21.67
N ALA A 519 19.48 -23.38 -21.75
CA ALA A 519 18.58 -23.67 -20.64
C ALA A 519 18.64 -25.15 -20.18
N ILE A 520 18.79 -26.10 -21.10
CA ILE A 520 19.03 -27.52 -20.76
C ILE A 520 20.38 -27.67 -20.05
N TYR A 521 21.46 -27.05 -20.56
CA TYR A 521 22.76 -27.07 -19.87
C TYR A 521 22.71 -26.41 -18.48
N GLN A 522 21.95 -25.33 -18.30
CA GLN A 522 21.74 -24.68 -16.99
C GLN A 522 20.90 -25.54 -16.03
N SER A 523 20.01 -26.41 -16.56
CA SER A 523 19.23 -27.37 -15.75
C SER A 523 20.10 -28.51 -15.22
N ARG A 524 21.24 -28.77 -15.90
CA ARG A 524 22.26 -29.76 -15.55
C ARG A 524 21.78 -31.22 -15.51
N SER A 525 20.73 -31.51 -16.29
CA SER A 525 20.28 -32.88 -16.60
C SER A 525 21.39 -33.71 -17.24
N LEU A 526 21.52 -34.98 -16.88
CA LEU A 526 22.42 -35.90 -17.55
C LEU A 526 22.00 -36.25 -18.98
N ALA A 527 20.78 -35.93 -19.41
CA ALA A 527 20.29 -36.18 -20.77
C ALA A 527 20.85 -35.18 -21.81
N VAL A 528 22.17 -34.91 -21.75
CA VAL A 528 22.92 -34.07 -22.70
C VAL A 528 24.05 -34.86 -23.35
N LYS A 529 24.43 -34.48 -24.57
CA LYS A 529 25.53 -35.11 -25.31
C LYS A 529 26.91 -34.83 -24.71
N HIS A 530 27.06 -33.70 -24.03
CA HIS A 530 28.33 -33.27 -23.42
C HIS A 530 28.23 -33.08 -21.89
N PRO A 531 28.16 -34.17 -21.09
CA PRO A 531 28.15 -34.06 -19.63
C PRO A 531 29.47 -33.54 -19.05
N GLU A 532 30.59 -33.60 -19.80
CA GLU A 532 31.90 -33.06 -19.39
C GLU A 532 31.88 -31.55 -19.16
N VAL A 533 30.94 -30.83 -19.80
CA VAL A 533 30.68 -29.41 -19.59
C VAL A 533 30.41 -29.09 -18.11
N TYR A 534 29.72 -29.99 -17.39
CA TYR A 534 29.42 -29.80 -15.98
C TYR A 534 30.68 -29.81 -15.14
N LEU A 535 31.54 -30.83 -15.25
CA LEU A 535 32.81 -30.84 -14.50
C LEU A 535 33.75 -29.67 -14.88
N LYS A 536 33.70 -29.16 -16.13
CA LYS A 536 34.44 -27.94 -16.50
C LYS A 536 33.87 -26.68 -15.85
N ALA A 537 32.54 -26.57 -15.78
CA ALA A 537 31.85 -25.50 -15.08
C ALA A 537 32.16 -25.50 -13.58
N ASP A 538 32.11 -26.67 -12.93
CA ASP A 538 32.42 -26.80 -11.50
C ASP A 538 33.91 -26.68 -11.20
N ALA A 539 34.79 -26.91 -12.18
CA ALA A 539 36.21 -26.57 -12.06
C ALA A 539 36.45 -25.06 -11.92
N LEU A 540 35.63 -24.21 -12.56
CA LEU A 540 35.67 -22.75 -12.36
C LEU A 540 35.26 -22.39 -10.93
N PHE A 541 34.15 -22.96 -10.44
CA PHE A 541 33.74 -22.76 -9.05
C PHE A 541 34.79 -23.30 -8.06
N ASN A 542 35.43 -24.44 -8.34
CA ASN A 542 36.50 -25.01 -7.51
C ASN A 542 37.74 -24.10 -7.44
N GLU A 543 38.11 -23.43 -8.54
CA GLU A 543 39.18 -22.43 -8.56
C GLU A 543 38.86 -21.31 -7.56
N LEU A 544 37.65 -20.74 -7.62
CA LEU A 544 37.19 -19.72 -6.69
C LEU A 544 37.09 -20.23 -5.23
N LEU A 545 36.56 -21.43 -5.01
CA LEU A 545 36.44 -22.08 -3.71
C LEU A 545 37.81 -22.23 -3.02
N THR A 546 38.84 -22.62 -3.77
CA THR A 546 40.17 -22.91 -3.22
C THR A 546 41.11 -21.71 -3.21
N SER A 547 40.84 -20.66 -4.00
CA SER A 547 41.69 -19.47 -4.08
C SER A 547 41.23 -18.28 -3.23
N GLN A 548 39.92 -18.11 -3.02
CA GLN A 548 39.38 -16.93 -2.33
C GLN A 548 39.53 -17.05 -0.80
N PRO A 549 39.71 -15.91 -0.10
CA PRO A 549 39.85 -15.90 1.36
C PRO A 549 38.56 -16.39 2.05
N ASN A 550 38.73 -16.99 3.22
CA ASN A 550 37.67 -17.35 4.17
C ASN A 550 36.63 -18.36 3.62
N MET A 551 36.88 -18.97 2.47
CA MET A 551 35.95 -19.92 1.82
C MET A 551 35.68 -21.18 2.64
N TRP A 552 36.57 -21.56 3.57
CA TRP A 552 36.26 -22.63 4.52
C TRP A 552 35.14 -22.22 5.48
N ASP A 553 35.16 -20.98 5.97
CA ASP A 553 34.15 -20.48 6.91
C ASP A 553 32.79 -20.28 6.22
N TYR A 554 32.77 -19.78 4.98
CA TYR A 554 31.56 -19.76 4.16
C TYR A 554 31.02 -21.17 3.84
N TYR A 555 31.89 -22.14 3.61
CA TYR A 555 31.50 -23.54 3.48
C TYR A 555 30.98 -24.12 4.81
N MET A 556 31.51 -23.71 5.95
CA MET A 556 31.07 -24.18 7.27
C MET A 556 29.77 -23.55 7.75
N ASP A 557 29.42 -22.34 7.30
CA ASP A 557 28.13 -21.73 7.61
C ASP A 557 26.95 -22.59 7.13
N ARG A 558 25.96 -22.73 8.01
CA ARG A 558 24.70 -23.44 7.78
C ARG A 558 23.48 -22.67 8.28
N THR A 559 23.61 -21.38 8.59
CA THR A 559 22.48 -20.57 9.04
C THR A 559 21.43 -20.49 7.94
N GLN A 560 20.21 -20.92 8.28
CA GLN A 560 19.06 -20.93 7.37
C GLN A 560 18.16 -19.68 7.51
N ASP A 561 18.47 -18.76 8.43
CA ASP A 561 17.80 -17.45 8.56
C ASP A 561 18.57 -16.37 7.78
N LEU A 562 17.87 -15.65 6.91
CA LEU A 562 18.48 -14.67 6.00
C LEU A 562 19.06 -13.44 6.71
N LEU A 563 18.44 -12.98 7.80
CA LEU A 563 18.91 -11.80 8.53
C LEU A 563 20.16 -12.15 9.34
N LYS A 564 20.11 -13.29 10.04
CA LYS A 564 21.26 -13.82 10.79
C LYS A 564 22.42 -14.17 9.87
N GLN A 565 22.18 -14.82 8.73
CA GLN A 565 23.23 -15.14 7.75
C GLN A 565 23.92 -13.87 7.24
N LYS A 566 23.17 -12.79 6.97
CA LYS A 566 23.76 -11.49 6.55
C LYS A 566 24.70 -10.90 7.60
N GLU A 567 24.43 -11.08 8.90
CA GLU A 567 25.35 -10.66 9.95
C GLU A 567 26.58 -11.57 10.07
N GLU A 568 26.39 -12.88 9.91
CA GLU A 568 27.48 -13.86 9.97
C GLU A 568 28.42 -13.75 8.77
N TYR A 569 27.90 -13.50 7.57
CA TYR A 569 28.71 -13.32 6.36
C TYR A 569 29.54 -12.04 6.44
N LYS A 570 29.03 -10.95 7.02
CA LYS A 570 29.84 -9.76 7.32
C LYS A 570 30.98 -10.04 8.30
N LYS A 571 30.75 -10.90 9.31
CA LYS A 571 31.80 -11.32 10.25
C LYS A 571 32.87 -12.15 9.53
N ILE A 572 32.46 -13.10 8.68
CA ILE A 572 33.37 -13.92 7.86
C ILE A 572 34.14 -13.05 6.85
N GLU A 573 33.50 -12.10 6.18
CA GLU A 573 34.15 -11.16 5.26
C GLU A 573 35.24 -10.33 5.96
N SER A 574 34.99 -9.92 7.20
CA SER A 574 35.94 -9.15 8.01
C SER A 574 37.02 -9.97 8.74
N SER A 575 36.98 -11.31 8.66
CA SER A 575 37.91 -12.18 9.38
C SER A 575 39.17 -12.51 8.56
N ASN A 576 40.22 -12.96 9.25
CA ASN A 576 41.31 -13.70 8.63
C ASN A 576 41.02 -15.20 8.80
N GLY A 577 39.94 -15.66 8.18
CA GLY A 577 39.44 -17.03 8.20
C GLY A 577 40.30 -17.99 7.38
N GLU A 578 39.90 -19.26 7.31
CA GLU A 578 40.65 -20.26 6.54
C GLU A 578 40.21 -20.34 5.08
N ASN A 579 41.17 -20.49 4.16
CA ASN A 579 40.88 -20.89 2.78
C ASN A 579 40.38 -22.34 2.75
N PHE A 580 39.53 -22.68 1.78
CA PHE A 580 39.02 -24.05 1.67
C PHE A 580 40.12 -25.04 1.27
N SER A 581 40.12 -26.23 1.88
CA SER A 581 41.05 -27.31 1.52
C SER A 581 40.37 -28.67 1.43
N TRP A 582 40.52 -29.32 0.26
CA TRP A 582 40.05 -30.69 0.02
C TRP A 582 40.69 -31.75 0.92
N SER A 583 41.89 -31.51 1.45
CA SER A 583 42.51 -32.43 2.42
C SER A 583 41.80 -32.44 3.78
N LYS A 584 41.15 -31.32 4.14
CA LYS A 584 40.29 -31.19 5.33
C LYS A 584 38.85 -31.59 5.06
N PHE A 585 38.42 -31.64 3.80
CA PHE A 585 37.05 -31.99 3.42
C PHE A 585 36.69 -33.43 3.84
N ASP A 586 35.56 -33.54 4.51
CA ASP A 586 35.00 -34.77 5.06
C ASP A 586 33.60 -34.99 4.47
N ILE A 587 33.50 -36.01 3.62
CA ILE A 587 32.26 -36.38 2.92
C ILE A 587 31.16 -36.84 3.87
N THR A 588 31.50 -37.34 5.07
CA THR A 588 30.52 -37.87 6.03
C THR A 588 29.63 -36.80 6.67
N ARG A 589 29.99 -35.52 6.48
CA ARG A 589 29.14 -34.38 6.85
C ARG A 589 27.94 -34.23 5.92
N HIS A 590 28.10 -34.62 4.65
CA HIS A 590 27.03 -34.57 3.65
C HIS A 590 26.13 -35.80 3.74
N LYS A 591 24.84 -35.59 3.49
CA LYS A 591 23.80 -36.61 3.54
C LYS A 591 23.25 -36.85 2.13
N PRO A 592 23.12 -38.10 1.67
CA PRO A 592 22.48 -38.37 0.39
C PRO A 592 21.01 -37.94 0.42
N LEU A 593 20.56 -37.35 -0.68
CA LEU A 593 19.18 -36.99 -0.99
C LEU A 593 18.81 -37.63 -2.33
N GLY A 594 17.67 -38.32 -2.41
CA GLY A 594 17.17 -38.86 -3.67
C GLY A 594 16.75 -37.75 -4.62
N TYR A 595 16.81 -38.02 -5.93
CA TYR A 595 16.39 -37.03 -6.94
C TYR A 595 14.88 -36.73 -6.85
N GLU A 596 14.05 -37.76 -6.64
CA GLU A 596 12.61 -37.59 -6.40
C GLU A 596 12.33 -36.85 -5.08
N ASP A 597 13.06 -37.21 -4.00
CA ASP A 597 12.93 -36.60 -2.67
C ASP A 597 13.19 -35.08 -2.67
N LEU A 598 14.07 -34.59 -3.55
CA LEU A 598 14.37 -33.16 -3.68
C LEU A 598 13.15 -32.35 -4.18
N TYR A 599 12.29 -32.98 -4.98
CA TYR A 599 11.22 -32.31 -5.70
C TYR A 599 9.83 -32.49 -5.09
N ASP A 600 9.65 -33.50 -4.23
CA ASP A 600 8.41 -33.82 -3.51
C ASP A 600 7.16 -33.94 -4.42
N THR A 601 7.36 -34.49 -5.62
CA THR A 601 6.33 -34.55 -6.68
C THR A 601 6.46 -35.82 -7.52
N VAL A 602 5.33 -36.32 -8.00
CA VAL A 602 5.27 -37.46 -8.93
C VAL A 602 5.65 -37.10 -10.36
N ALA A 603 5.85 -35.81 -10.66
CA ALA A 603 6.14 -35.31 -12.00
C ALA A 603 7.62 -35.47 -12.37
N PHE A 604 8.20 -36.63 -12.06
CA PHE A 604 9.59 -36.96 -12.27
C PHE A 604 9.74 -37.91 -13.47
N LEU A 605 10.64 -37.59 -14.40
CA LEU A 605 11.10 -38.47 -15.47
C LEU A 605 12.33 -39.24 -14.96
N PRO A 606 12.22 -40.57 -14.73
CA PRO A 606 13.19 -41.37 -13.96
C PRO A 606 14.67 -41.22 -14.33
N PHE A 607 14.95 -40.87 -15.58
CA PHE A 607 16.29 -40.65 -16.11
C PHE A 607 16.54 -39.19 -16.51
N VAL A 608 15.60 -38.54 -17.20
CA VAL A 608 15.82 -37.18 -17.75
C VAL A 608 15.94 -36.12 -16.66
N ASP A 609 15.33 -36.33 -15.49
CA ASP A 609 15.47 -35.40 -14.35
C ASP A 609 16.67 -35.69 -13.42
N ILE A 610 17.48 -36.72 -13.71
CA ILE A 610 18.75 -36.94 -12.99
C ILE A 610 19.72 -35.81 -13.33
N ARG A 611 20.15 -35.06 -12.32
CA ARG A 611 21.02 -33.88 -12.47
C ARG A 611 22.32 -34.03 -11.69
N LEU A 612 23.43 -33.68 -12.32
CA LEU A 612 24.63 -33.31 -11.58
C LEU A 612 24.43 -31.85 -11.16
N HIS A 613 23.86 -31.58 -9.99
CA HIS A 613 23.59 -30.20 -9.54
C HIS A 613 24.89 -29.38 -9.46
N PHE A 614 24.78 -28.04 -9.54
CA PHE A 614 25.94 -27.15 -9.46
C PHE A 614 26.67 -27.36 -8.12
N MET A 615 27.99 -27.53 -8.14
CA MET A 615 28.78 -27.83 -6.95
C MET A 615 28.67 -26.72 -5.90
N GLY A 616 28.60 -25.47 -6.35
CA GLY A 616 28.38 -24.31 -5.49
C GLY A 616 27.00 -24.29 -4.82
N SER A 617 25.99 -24.97 -5.36
CA SER A 617 24.72 -25.22 -4.67
C SER A 617 24.84 -26.43 -3.75
N SER A 618 25.37 -27.54 -4.26
CA SER A 618 25.36 -28.84 -3.59
C SER A 618 26.21 -28.87 -2.30
N LEU A 619 27.33 -28.13 -2.25
CA LEU A 619 28.13 -27.96 -1.03
C LEU A 619 27.42 -27.12 0.07
N LYS A 620 26.35 -26.39 -0.30
CA LYS A 620 25.53 -25.54 0.58
C LYS A 620 24.09 -26.05 0.72
N GLY A 621 23.80 -27.28 0.26
CA GLY A 621 22.47 -27.88 0.37
C GLY A 621 21.96 -27.90 1.81
N SER A 622 20.67 -27.58 1.98
CA SER A 622 20.02 -27.49 3.30
C SER A 622 20.21 -28.80 4.07
N ASN A 623 20.40 -28.70 5.39
CA ASN A 623 20.67 -29.85 6.27
C ASN A 623 21.88 -30.73 5.88
N TRP A 624 22.83 -30.17 5.10
CA TRP A 624 23.97 -30.87 4.47
C TRP A 624 23.60 -31.85 3.35
N GLN A 625 22.41 -31.74 2.78
CA GLN A 625 21.93 -32.67 1.75
C GLN A 625 22.57 -32.42 0.39
N ALA A 626 22.88 -33.48 -0.34
CA ALA A 626 23.31 -33.46 -1.73
C ALA A 626 22.93 -34.77 -2.42
N THR A 627 22.77 -34.78 -3.75
CA THR A 627 22.48 -36.02 -4.47
C THR A 627 23.73 -36.92 -4.52
N PRO A 628 23.58 -38.26 -4.67
CA PRO A 628 24.73 -39.17 -4.79
C PRO A 628 25.75 -38.77 -5.85
N LEU A 629 25.29 -38.18 -6.96
CA LEU A 629 26.16 -37.71 -8.05
C LEU A 629 26.97 -36.46 -7.68
N SER A 630 26.36 -35.46 -7.03
CA SER A 630 27.11 -34.30 -6.52
C SER A 630 28.04 -34.70 -5.36
N MET A 631 27.66 -35.67 -4.52
CA MET A 631 28.58 -36.22 -3.51
C MET A 631 29.80 -36.94 -4.11
N ALA A 632 29.60 -37.69 -5.21
CA ALA A 632 30.72 -38.25 -5.97
C ALA A 632 31.58 -37.16 -6.67
N GLU A 633 30.98 -36.06 -7.13
CA GLU A 633 31.71 -34.89 -7.65
C GLU A 633 32.64 -34.26 -6.59
N PHE A 634 32.20 -34.13 -5.34
CA PHE A 634 33.08 -33.63 -4.26
C PHE A 634 34.32 -34.54 -4.09
N LEU A 635 34.12 -35.85 -4.16
CA LEU A 635 35.20 -36.84 -4.11
C LEU A 635 36.08 -36.82 -5.38
N TYR A 636 35.52 -36.51 -6.55
CA TYR A 636 36.27 -36.25 -7.78
C TYR A 636 37.22 -35.05 -7.61
N PHE A 637 36.72 -33.89 -7.15
CA PHE A 637 37.59 -32.72 -6.94
C PHE A 637 38.61 -32.94 -5.83
N LYS A 638 38.26 -33.67 -4.76
CA LYS A 638 39.22 -34.10 -3.73
C LYS A 638 40.35 -34.97 -4.32
N LEU A 639 40.02 -36.04 -5.04
CA LEU A 639 41.01 -36.92 -5.67
C LEU A 639 41.82 -36.20 -6.77
N LYS A 640 41.23 -35.21 -7.45
CA LYS A 640 41.95 -34.33 -8.39
C LYS A 640 42.98 -33.47 -7.66
N SER A 641 42.66 -32.91 -6.49
CA SER A 641 43.63 -32.17 -5.65
C SER A 641 44.78 -33.06 -5.15
N GLU A 642 44.56 -34.37 -5.04
CA GLU A 642 45.55 -35.39 -4.70
C GLU A 642 46.30 -35.96 -5.93
N ASN A 643 46.12 -35.35 -7.11
CA ASN A 643 46.71 -35.74 -8.40
C ASN A 643 46.39 -37.19 -8.83
N LYS A 644 45.14 -37.64 -8.70
CA LYS A 644 44.72 -39.04 -8.98
C LYS A 644 44.06 -39.31 -10.33
N GLU A 645 43.94 -38.31 -11.20
CA GLU A 645 43.25 -38.39 -12.51
C GLU A 645 41.88 -39.12 -12.42
N PRO A 646 40.92 -38.61 -11.62
CA PRO A 646 39.65 -39.28 -11.39
C PRO A 646 38.68 -39.20 -12.58
N TYR A 647 37.69 -40.08 -12.57
CA TYR A 647 36.52 -40.12 -13.47
C TYR A 647 35.27 -40.41 -12.64
N LEU A 648 34.17 -39.73 -12.96
CA LEU A 648 32.85 -40.11 -12.47
C LEU A 648 32.35 -41.34 -13.24
N VAL A 649 31.74 -42.28 -12.52
CA VAL A 649 31.14 -43.52 -13.02
C VAL A 649 29.69 -43.54 -12.54
N VAL A 650 28.73 -43.48 -13.45
CA VAL A 650 27.31 -43.21 -13.14
C VAL A 650 26.40 -44.34 -13.65
N THR A 651 25.49 -44.79 -12.81
CA THR A 651 24.49 -45.82 -13.10
C THR A 651 23.16 -45.23 -13.57
N SER A 652 22.28 -46.07 -14.12
CA SER A 652 20.99 -45.67 -14.70
C SER A 652 20.03 -44.91 -13.78
N ASN A 653 20.18 -45.02 -12.46
CA ASN A 653 19.37 -44.34 -11.45
C ASN A 653 20.10 -43.14 -10.81
N GLY A 654 21.21 -42.68 -11.40
CA GLY A 654 21.99 -41.54 -10.89
C GLY A 654 22.79 -41.83 -9.63
N THR A 655 22.93 -43.11 -9.23
CA THR A 655 23.97 -43.49 -8.25
C THR A 655 25.33 -43.34 -8.90
N ALA A 656 26.28 -42.74 -8.18
CA ALA A 656 27.58 -42.37 -8.73
C ALA A 656 28.74 -42.85 -7.87
N PHE A 657 29.87 -43.04 -8.54
CA PHE A 657 31.12 -43.54 -8.00
C PHE A 657 32.26 -42.74 -8.61
N VAL A 658 33.43 -42.76 -7.96
CA VAL A 658 34.66 -42.18 -8.52
C VAL A 658 35.67 -43.28 -8.80
N ALA A 659 36.07 -43.42 -10.05
CA ALA A 659 37.17 -44.27 -10.47
C ALA A 659 38.47 -43.47 -10.51
N TYR A 660 39.57 -44.02 -9.99
CA TYR A 660 40.88 -43.37 -10.03
C TYR A 660 42.02 -44.39 -10.05
N LYS A 661 43.20 -43.95 -10.50
CA LYS A 661 44.35 -44.82 -10.77
C LYS A 661 45.18 -45.09 -9.51
N VAL A 662 45.54 -46.35 -9.30
CA VAL A 662 46.43 -46.80 -8.22
C VAL A 662 47.47 -47.77 -8.77
N GLY A 663 48.66 -47.25 -9.09
CA GLY A 663 49.71 -48.02 -9.75
C GLY A 663 49.31 -48.35 -11.20
N ALA A 664 49.24 -49.64 -11.51
CA ALA A 664 48.83 -50.14 -12.83
C ALA A 664 47.33 -50.48 -12.93
N ASP A 665 46.57 -50.38 -11.82
CA ASP A 665 45.14 -50.72 -11.76
C ASP A 665 44.28 -49.51 -11.35
N TYR A 666 42.97 -49.65 -11.41
CA TYR A 666 41.98 -48.65 -11.00
C TYR A 666 41.22 -49.12 -9.75
N ARG A 667 40.94 -48.18 -8.85
CA ARG A 667 40.00 -48.36 -7.74
C ARG A 667 38.71 -47.62 -8.03
N LEU A 668 37.63 -48.08 -7.41
CA LEU A 668 36.32 -47.45 -7.42
C LEU A 668 35.94 -47.14 -5.98
N ILE A 669 35.44 -45.93 -5.72
CA ILE A 669 34.81 -45.55 -4.46
C ILE A 669 33.37 -45.11 -4.70
N ASP A 670 32.47 -45.37 -3.75
CA ASP A 670 31.12 -44.79 -3.78
C ASP A 670 31.12 -43.31 -3.40
N PHE A 671 29.95 -42.67 -3.52
CA PHE A 671 29.71 -41.28 -3.14
C PHE A 671 29.88 -40.99 -1.63
N MET A 672 30.07 -42.01 -0.78
CA MET A 672 30.42 -41.88 0.64
C MET A 672 31.92 -42.09 0.89
N GLY A 673 32.71 -42.41 -0.14
CA GLY A 673 34.15 -42.67 -0.06
C GLY A 673 34.54 -44.11 0.26
N ASN A 674 33.60 -45.05 0.34
CA ASN A 674 33.89 -46.46 0.61
C ASN A 674 34.48 -47.13 -0.63
N SER A 675 35.49 -48.00 -0.45
CA SER A 675 36.06 -48.77 -1.56
C SER A 675 35.12 -49.88 -2.04
N ILE A 676 34.85 -49.91 -3.35
CA ILE A 676 33.93 -50.83 -3.99
C ILE A 676 34.71 -51.92 -4.75
N ASN A 677 34.56 -53.16 -4.29
CA ASN A 677 35.25 -54.33 -4.85
C ASN A 677 34.44 -55.05 -5.96
N VAL A 678 33.12 -54.86 -5.99
CA VAL A 678 32.21 -55.45 -6.99
C VAL A 678 31.71 -54.31 -7.88
N PRO A 679 31.99 -54.33 -9.21
CA PRO A 679 31.50 -53.31 -10.12
C PRO A 679 29.98 -53.12 -10.02
N PRO A 680 29.47 -51.87 -9.97
CA PRO A 680 28.04 -51.62 -9.96
C PRO A 680 27.38 -52.11 -11.25
N SER A 681 26.17 -52.66 -11.14
CA SER A 681 25.36 -53.02 -12.29
C SER A 681 24.83 -51.77 -13.01
N ASN A 682 24.68 -51.88 -14.33
CA ASN A 682 24.11 -50.84 -15.19
C ASN A 682 24.79 -49.45 -15.10
N VAL A 683 26.13 -49.42 -15.16
CA VAL A 683 26.88 -48.18 -15.49
C VAL A 683 26.58 -47.79 -16.93
N ILE A 684 26.14 -46.55 -17.12
CA ILE A 684 25.69 -45.99 -18.41
C ILE A 684 26.53 -44.80 -18.90
N LEU A 685 27.30 -44.19 -17.99
CA LEU A 685 28.11 -42.99 -18.24
C LEU A 685 29.41 -43.08 -17.43
N VAL A 686 30.54 -42.85 -18.09
CA VAL A 686 31.85 -42.66 -17.45
C VAL A 686 32.49 -41.42 -18.05
N PHE A 687 32.89 -40.45 -17.24
CA PHE A 687 33.45 -39.19 -17.74
C PHE A 687 34.37 -38.48 -16.75
N ASN A 688 35.23 -37.63 -17.29
CA ASN A 688 35.91 -36.57 -16.56
C ASN A 688 35.72 -35.24 -17.31
N GLU A 689 36.49 -34.21 -16.98
CA GLU A 689 36.42 -32.91 -17.67
C GLU A 689 36.67 -32.99 -19.19
N ASN A 690 37.37 -33.99 -19.73
CA ASN A 690 37.84 -33.97 -21.13
C ASN A 690 37.35 -35.15 -21.99
N TYR A 691 36.99 -36.28 -21.40
CA TYR A 691 36.66 -37.51 -22.12
C TYR A 691 35.39 -38.16 -21.56
N VAL A 692 34.52 -38.61 -22.47
CA VAL A 692 33.21 -39.20 -22.14
C VAL A 692 33.02 -40.54 -22.82
N TRP A 693 32.55 -41.53 -22.07
CA TRP A 693 31.88 -42.73 -22.57
C TRP A 693 30.42 -42.66 -22.15
N TYR A 694 29.52 -42.50 -23.12
CA TYR A 694 28.09 -42.37 -22.91
C TYR A 694 27.29 -42.89 -24.11
N PRO A 695 27.17 -44.23 -24.27
CA PRO A 695 26.54 -44.83 -25.45
C PRO A 695 25.10 -44.38 -25.69
N LEU A 696 24.34 -44.13 -24.61
CA LEU A 696 22.96 -43.66 -24.71
C LEU A 696 22.84 -42.36 -25.52
N MET A 697 23.79 -41.43 -25.33
CA MET A 697 23.86 -40.14 -26.02
C MET A 697 24.76 -40.17 -27.27
N GLY A 698 25.19 -41.36 -27.71
CA GLY A 698 25.99 -41.52 -28.93
C GLY A 698 27.41 -40.97 -28.82
N ARG A 699 28.00 -40.94 -27.61
CA ARG A 699 29.34 -40.40 -27.35
C ARG A 699 30.28 -41.51 -26.83
N ASP A 700 31.43 -41.69 -27.48
CA ASP A 700 32.48 -42.62 -27.02
C ASP A 700 33.89 -42.09 -27.35
N ASP A 701 34.58 -41.61 -26.33
CA ASP A 701 35.96 -41.12 -26.39
C ASP A 701 37.00 -42.16 -25.93
N THR A 702 36.64 -43.43 -25.74
CA THR A 702 37.59 -44.50 -25.32
C THR A 702 38.71 -44.73 -26.35
N SER A 703 38.52 -44.32 -27.60
CA SER A 703 39.57 -44.29 -28.63
C SER A 703 40.65 -43.22 -28.36
N LYS A 704 40.27 -42.11 -27.70
CA LYS A 704 41.10 -40.91 -27.48
C LYS A 704 41.89 -40.95 -26.17
N ASP A 705 41.38 -41.67 -25.16
CA ASP A 705 41.99 -41.74 -23.83
C ASP A 705 42.15 -43.18 -23.32
N THR A 706 43.33 -43.48 -22.78
CA THR A 706 43.70 -44.82 -22.30
C THR A 706 43.21 -45.11 -20.89
N ASN A 707 43.11 -44.07 -20.03
CA ASN A 707 42.55 -44.22 -18.69
C ASN A 707 41.04 -44.52 -18.78
N LEU A 708 40.28 -43.72 -19.55
CA LEU A 708 38.85 -43.97 -19.83
C LEU A 708 38.61 -45.37 -20.38
N ARG A 709 39.38 -45.80 -21.40
CA ARG A 709 39.26 -47.14 -21.98
C ARG A 709 39.42 -48.25 -20.95
N ALA A 710 40.38 -48.12 -20.05
CA ALA A 710 40.63 -49.10 -19.00
C ALA A 710 39.51 -49.13 -17.94
N ILE A 711 39.01 -47.96 -17.54
CA ILE A 711 37.88 -47.84 -16.59
C ILE A 711 36.60 -48.41 -17.20
N VAL A 712 36.28 -48.06 -18.45
CA VAL A 712 35.14 -48.59 -19.20
C VAL A 712 35.25 -50.11 -19.33
N GLY A 713 36.40 -50.63 -19.76
CA GLY A 713 36.63 -52.08 -19.89
C GLY A 713 36.60 -52.87 -18.57
N LYS A 714 36.81 -52.21 -17.43
CA LYS A 714 36.78 -52.84 -16.09
C LYS A 714 35.41 -52.78 -15.41
N TYR A 715 34.66 -51.69 -15.59
CA TYR A 715 33.46 -51.39 -14.80
C TYR A 715 32.16 -51.31 -15.61
N THR A 716 32.19 -51.53 -16.93
CA THR A 716 30.99 -51.43 -17.80
C THR A 716 30.80 -52.67 -18.67
N THR A 717 29.65 -52.75 -19.34
CA THR A 717 29.44 -53.67 -20.45
C THR A 717 28.91 -52.88 -21.67
N PRO A 718 29.17 -53.32 -22.92
CA PRO A 718 28.97 -52.48 -24.10
C PRO A 718 27.53 -52.02 -24.40
N ASN A 719 26.52 -52.58 -23.74
CA ASN A 719 25.08 -52.35 -24.01
C ASN A 719 24.27 -52.00 -22.75
N ASN A 720 24.90 -51.54 -21.67
CA ASN A 720 24.16 -51.02 -20.52
C ASN A 720 23.41 -49.74 -20.92
N LEU A 721 22.07 -49.79 -20.88
CA LEU A 721 21.19 -48.66 -21.11
C LEU A 721 20.22 -48.53 -19.91
N PRO A 722 19.78 -47.31 -19.55
CA PRO A 722 18.74 -47.14 -18.56
C PRO A 722 17.40 -47.70 -19.06
N ASN A 723 16.54 -48.13 -18.13
CA ASN A 723 15.18 -48.56 -18.44
C ASN A 723 14.28 -47.33 -18.65
N LEU A 724 14.41 -46.69 -19.81
CA LEU A 724 13.64 -45.50 -20.16
C LEU A 724 12.15 -45.82 -20.37
N THR A 725 11.29 -44.91 -19.91
CA THR A 725 9.87 -44.87 -20.32
C THR A 725 9.72 -44.61 -21.83
N SER A 726 8.52 -44.78 -22.38
CA SER A 726 8.27 -44.47 -23.80
C SER A 726 8.56 -43.01 -24.12
N ASP A 727 8.10 -42.10 -23.25
CA ASP A 727 8.24 -40.65 -23.41
C ASP A 727 9.73 -40.23 -23.31
N GLU A 728 10.50 -40.83 -22.40
CA GLU A 728 11.94 -40.57 -22.29
C GLU A 728 12.74 -41.13 -23.46
N LYS A 729 12.34 -42.25 -24.07
CA LYS A 729 13.01 -42.77 -25.29
C LYS A 729 12.90 -41.76 -26.44
N GLU A 730 11.76 -41.11 -26.58
CA GLU A 730 11.56 -40.07 -27.57
C GLU A 730 12.35 -38.80 -27.22
N LEU A 731 12.25 -38.30 -25.98
CA LEU A 731 13.02 -37.14 -25.50
C LEU A 731 14.53 -37.33 -25.68
N VAL A 732 15.08 -38.48 -25.28
CA VAL A 732 16.52 -38.77 -25.39
C VAL A 732 16.99 -38.82 -26.84
N ASN A 733 16.12 -39.21 -27.79
CA ASN A 733 16.46 -39.13 -29.22
C ASN A 733 16.51 -37.68 -29.72
N ILE A 734 15.59 -36.82 -29.29
CA ILE A 734 15.63 -35.38 -29.61
C ILE A 734 16.87 -34.71 -28.98
N LEU A 735 17.10 -34.95 -27.68
CA LEU A 735 18.19 -34.35 -26.90
C LEU A 735 19.57 -34.74 -27.43
N LYS A 736 19.73 -35.95 -28.01
CA LYS A 736 20.96 -36.40 -28.67
C LYS A 736 21.44 -35.49 -29.80
N GLU A 737 20.52 -34.84 -30.49
CA GLU A 737 20.81 -33.92 -31.58
C GLU A 737 20.78 -32.46 -31.09
N SER A 738 19.77 -32.09 -30.30
CA SER A 738 19.57 -30.70 -29.88
C SER A 738 20.55 -30.22 -28.80
N THR A 739 21.30 -31.11 -28.15
CA THR A 739 22.36 -30.78 -27.18
C THR A 739 23.79 -30.93 -27.72
N GLU A 740 23.98 -31.11 -29.04
CA GLU A 740 25.32 -31.05 -29.66
C GLU A 740 25.91 -29.63 -29.57
N LEU A 741 27.23 -29.53 -29.33
CA LEU A 741 27.97 -28.27 -29.29
C LEU A 741 28.89 -28.16 -30.50
N TYR A 742 28.54 -27.29 -31.45
CA TYR A 742 29.19 -27.25 -32.78
C TYR A 742 30.41 -26.34 -32.86
N THR A 743 30.49 -25.33 -31.97
CA THR A 743 31.53 -24.29 -32.01
C THR A 743 32.22 -24.15 -30.66
N GLU A 744 33.38 -23.49 -30.64
CA GLU A 744 34.04 -23.12 -29.38
C GLU A 744 33.17 -22.16 -28.56
N GLN A 745 32.43 -21.25 -29.21
CA GLN A 745 31.49 -20.33 -28.56
C GLN A 745 30.28 -21.05 -27.96
N ASP A 746 29.70 -22.06 -28.66
CA ASP A 746 28.66 -22.96 -28.10
C ASP A 746 29.16 -23.59 -26.80
N TYR A 747 30.42 -24.07 -26.80
CA TYR A 747 31.04 -24.72 -25.66
C TYR A 747 31.25 -23.75 -24.49
N TYR A 748 31.75 -22.54 -24.75
CA TYR A 748 31.87 -21.51 -23.73
C TYR A 748 30.51 -21.08 -23.16
N TRP A 749 29.47 -20.96 -23.97
CA TRP A 749 28.11 -20.69 -23.48
C TRP A 749 27.58 -21.84 -22.61
N ALA A 750 27.73 -23.10 -23.05
CA ALA A 750 27.31 -24.26 -22.28
C ALA A 750 28.01 -24.32 -20.90
N VAL A 751 29.33 -24.09 -20.85
CA VAL A 751 30.10 -24.00 -19.59
C VAL A 751 29.66 -22.80 -18.74
N TYR A 752 29.42 -21.64 -19.35
CA TYR A 752 28.98 -20.42 -18.66
C TYR A 752 27.65 -20.62 -17.92
N PHE A 753 26.64 -21.18 -18.60
CA PHE A 753 25.33 -21.43 -17.99
C PHE A 753 25.34 -22.63 -17.03
N ALA A 754 26.05 -23.71 -17.36
CA ALA A 754 26.23 -24.84 -16.43
C ALA A 754 26.95 -24.42 -15.14
N GLY A 755 27.93 -23.52 -15.23
CA GLY A 755 28.65 -22.93 -14.10
C GLY A 755 27.90 -21.80 -13.42
N LYS A 756 26.65 -21.54 -13.85
CA LYS A 756 25.77 -20.50 -13.32
C LYS A 756 26.42 -19.11 -13.32
N LEU A 757 27.40 -18.82 -14.18
CA LEU A 757 28.22 -17.60 -14.06
C LEU A 757 27.38 -16.33 -14.18
N HIS A 758 27.58 -15.37 -13.26
CA HIS A 758 26.78 -14.15 -13.19
C HIS A 758 27.64 -12.88 -13.05
N ILE A 759 27.01 -11.74 -12.80
CA ILE A 759 27.57 -10.41 -13.02
C ILE A 759 28.82 -10.14 -12.16
N ARG A 760 28.90 -10.68 -10.94
CA ARG A 760 30.10 -10.60 -10.08
C ARG A 760 31.20 -11.59 -10.44
N SER A 761 30.91 -12.61 -11.25
CA SER A 761 31.94 -13.57 -11.69
C SER A 761 32.89 -12.99 -12.75
N TRP A 762 32.58 -11.79 -13.25
CA TRP A 762 33.31 -11.06 -14.30
C TRP A 762 34.81 -10.95 -14.04
N GLU A 763 35.20 -10.43 -12.86
CA GLU A 763 36.61 -10.22 -12.48
C GLU A 763 37.39 -11.54 -12.31
N TYR A 764 36.69 -12.63 -11.99
CA TYR A 764 37.29 -13.94 -11.69
C TYR A 764 37.55 -14.79 -12.93
N TYR A 765 36.75 -14.67 -14.00
CA TYR A 765 36.84 -15.52 -15.19
C TYR A 765 37.08 -14.76 -16.50
N PRO A 766 38.11 -13.88 -16.57
CA PRO A 766 38.34 -13.00 -17.73
C PRO A 766 38.52 -13.76 -19.05
N LYS A 767 39.02 -15.00 -19.01
CA LYS A 767 39.15 -15.86 -20.21
C LYS A 767 37.80 -16.24 -20.82
N VAL A 768 36.81 -16.56 -19.99
CA VAL A 768 35.45 -16.93 -20.44
C VAL A 768 34.74 -15.68 -20.96
N PHE A 769 34.74 -14.61 -20.16
CA PHE A 769 34.06 -13.37 -20.52
C PHE A 769 34.67 -12.66 -21.73
N LYS A 770 35.98 -12.75 -21.97
CA LYS A 770 36.59 -12.19 -23.19
C LYS A 770 36.14 -12.89 -24.48
N VAL A 771 35.76 -14.17 -24.42
CA VAL A 771 35.20 -14.89 -25.57
C VAL A 771 33.73 -14.55 -25.76
N LEU A 772 32.95 -14.49 -24.67
CA LEU A 772 31.49 -14.35 -24.72
C LEU A 772 30.99 -12.89 -24.77
N TYR A 773 31.81 -11.94 -24.34
CA TYR A 773 31.48 -10.51 -24.24
C TYR A 773 32.68 -9.64 -24.69
N PRO A 774 33.24 -9.82 -25.92
CA PRO A 774 34.50 -9.22 -26.32
C PRO A 774 34.48 -7.67 -26.31
N GLU A 775 33.41 -7.05 -26.80
CA GLU A 775 33.28 -5.58 -26.84
C GLU A 775 33.17 -4.96 -25.44
N ASP A 776 32.36 -5.56 -24.58
CA ASP A 776 32.20 -5.09 -23.20
C ASP A 776 33.50 -5.34 -22.40
N ALA A 777 34.22 -6.43 -22.67
CA ALA A 777 35.55 -6.71 -22.11
C ALA A 777 36.63 -5.72 -22.59
N GLU A 778 36.58 -5.25 -23.84
CA GLU A 778 37.46 -4.20 -24.35
C GLU A 778 37.13 -2.84 -23.70
N ARG A 779 35.83 -2.51 -23.54
CA ARG A 779 35.36 -1.24 -22.97
C ARG A 779 35.62 -1.12 -21.46
N GLY A 780 35.28 -2.15 -20.69
CA GLY A 780 35.33 -2.11 -19.21
C GLY A 780 36.56 -2.80 -18.59
N GLY A 781 37.21 -3.72 -19.31
CA GLY A 781 38.22 -4.61 -18.73
C GLY A 781 37.68 -5.46 -17.57
N PHE A 782 38.59 -6.08 -16.81
CA PHE A 782 38.26 -7.02 -15.72
C PHE A 782 38.71 -6.51 -14.33
N HIS A 783 38.98 -5.22 -14.21
CA HIS A 783 39.36 -4.56 -12.94
C HIS A 783 38.14 -3.99 -12.18
N VAL A 784 36.95 -4.14 -12.76
CA VAL A 784 35.67 -3.76 -12.17
C VAL A 784 34.96 -4.97 -11.60
N SER A 785 34.33 -4.78 -10.44
CA SER A 785 33.74 -5.86 -9.64
C SER A 785 32.50 -6.52 -10.25
N HIS A 786 31.88 -5.87 -11.23
CA HIS A 786 30.69 -6.35 -11.94
C HIS A 786 30.95 -6.27 -13.46
N GLY A 787 30.37 -7.17 -14.23
CA GLY A 787 30.26 -7.10 -15.71
C GLY A 787 28.96 -6.44 -16.19
N PRO A 788 28.74 -6.27 -17.50
CA PRO A 788 27.59 -5.52 -18.04
C PRO A 788 26.21 -6.04 -17.59
N SER A 789 25.23 -5.15 -17.47
CA SER A 789 23.84 -5.47 -17.07
C SER A 789 23.16 -6.50 -17.98
N THR A 790 23.63 -6.68 -19.22
CA THR A 790 23.15 -7.74 -20.13
C THR A 790 23.32 -9.15 -19.56
N ILE A 791 24.35 -9.38 -18.76
CA ILE A 791 24.55 -10.66 -18.05
C ILE A 791 23.33 -10.99 -17.20
N THR A 792 22.77 -10.01 -16.49
CA THR A 792 21.59 -10.21 -15.64
C THR A 792 20.35 -10.55 -16.45
N ALA A 793 20.05 -9.78 -17.51
CA ALA A 793 18.88 -10.01 -18.35
C ALA A 793 18.96 -11.34 -19.13
N ARG A 794 20.12 -11.65 -19.72
CA ARG A 794 20.37 -12.92 -20.42
C ARG A 794 20.28 -14.12 -19.46
N ASN A 795 20.86 -14.03 -18.27
CA ASN A 795 20.76 -15.10 -17.28
C ASN A 795 19.33 -15.30 -16.76
N ALA A 796 18.60 -14.22 -16.49
CA ALA A 796 17.19 -14.30 -16.10
C ALA A 796 16.33 -14.96 -17.19
N TYR A 797 16.54 -14.60 -18.46
CA TYR A 797 15.83 -15.23 -19.58
C TYR A 797 16.14 -16.74 -19.72
N ILE A 798 17.41 -17.14 -19.62
CA ILE A 798 17.79 -18.56 -19.69
C ILE A 798 17.31 -19.35 -18.47
N ALA A 799 17.38 -18.77 -17.27
CA ALA A 799 16.83 -19.37 -16.05
C ALA A 799 15.30 -19.45 -16.06
N ARG A 800 14.59 -18.53 -16.74
CA ARG A 800 13.14 -18.57 -16.94
C ARG A 800 12.72 -19.77 -17.79
N ILE A 801 13.53 -20.15 -18.79
CA ILE A 801 13.32 -21.35 -19.59
C ILE A 801 13.78 -22.60 -18.82
N SER A 802 14.96 -22.56 -18.19
CA SER A 802 15.55 -23.68 -17.45
C SER A 802 14.68 -24.11 -16.26
N GLY A 803 14.06 -23.15 -15.56
CA GLY A 803 13.15 -23.40 -14.45
C GLY A 803 11.92 -24.22 -14.84
N GLN A 804 11.46 -24.12 -16.10
CA GLN A 804 10.33 -24.92 -16.61
C GLN A 804 10.66 -26.40 -16.78
N LEU A 805 11.94 -26.77 -16.79
CA LEU A 805 12.40 -28.16 -16.81
C LEU A 805 12.42 -28.78 -15.41
N SER A 806 11.96 -28.10 -14.35
CA SER A 806 11.97 -28.64 -12.99
C SER A 806 10.63 -29.32 -12.63
N PRO A 807 10.64 -30.56 -12.10
CA PRO A 807 9.43 -31.24 -11.62
C PRO A 807 8.58 -30.40 -10.66
N SER A 808 9.22 -29.66 -9.74
CA SER A 808 8.50 -28.83 -8.77
C SER A 808 7.92 -27.56 -9.41
N THR A 809 8.49 -27.03 -10.49
CA THR A 809 7.85 -25.96 -11.28
C THR A 809 6.57 -26.48 -11.91
N ALA A 810 6.55 -27.70 -12.45
CA ALA A 810 5.33 -28.29 -12.99
C ALA A 810 4.26 -28.49 -11.91
N MET A 811 4.65 -28.87 -10.69
CA MET A 811 3.76 -28.97 -9.52
C MET A 811 3.11 -27.63 -9.17
N LEU A 812 3.92 -26.58 -9.00
CA LEU A 812 3.44 -25.24 -8.67
C LEU A 812 2.64 -24.61 -9.83
N ALA A 813 3.03 -24.87 -11.08
CA ALA A 813 2.29 -24.43 -12.26
C ALA A 813 0.94 -25.14 -12.41
N SER A 814 0.84 -26.42 -12.03
CA SER A 814 -0.42 -27.16 -11.98
C SER A 814 -1.35 -26.63 -10.89
N LEU A 815 -0.78 -26.18 -9.77
CA LEU A 815 -1.53 -25.49 -8.72
C LEU A 815 -2.09 -24.15 -9.23
N ALA A 816 -1.26 -23.32 -9.86
CA ALA A 816 -1.71 -22.10 -10.52
C ALA A 816 -2.82 -22.36 -11.57
N ARG A 817 -2.71 -23.44 -12.36
CA ARG A 817 -3.77 -23.86 -13.30
C ARG A 817 -5.08 -24.24 -12.62
N MET A 818 -5.04 -25.02 -11.54
CA MET A 818 -6.25 -25.31 -10.75
C MET A 818 -6.93 -24.03 -10.26
N PHE A 819 -6.13 -23.05 -9.86
CA PHE A 819 -6.65 -21.78 -9.36
C PHE A 819 -6.89 -20.70 -10.44
N SER A 820 -6.73 -21.04 -11.73
CA SER A 820 -6.83 -20.08 -12.84
C SER A 820 -8.21 -19.43 -13.00
N ASN A 821 -9.29 -20.09 -12.56
CA ASN A 821 -10.66 -19.57 -12.61
C ASN A 821 -11.03 -18.64 -11.41
N TYR A 822 -10.13 -18.47 -10.44
CA TYR A 822 -10.33 -17.57 -9.28
C TYR A 822 -9.57 -16.25 -9.49
N SER A 823 -9.68 -15.31 -8.53
CA SER A 823 -8.96 -14.03 -8.59
C SER A 823 -7.44 -14.22 -8.71
N LEU A 824 -6.76 -13.25 -9.32
CA LEU A 824 -5.31 -13.25 -9.45
C LEU A 824 -4.68 -13.36 -8.05
N ASP A 825 -5.25 -12.64 -7.09
CA ASP A 825 -4.85 -12.66 -5.69
C ASP A 825 -4.89 -14.06 -5.05
N THR A 826 -5.99 -14.81 -5.24
CA THR A 826 -6.10 -16.20 -4.77
C THR A 826 -5.04 -17.07 -5.44
N MET A 827 -4.98 -17.04 -6.77
CA MET A 827 -4.14 -17.91 -7.58
C MET A 827 -2.65 -17.76 -7.25
N ILE A 828 -2.17 -16.52 -7.12
CA ILE A 828 -0.77 -16.25 -6.76
C ILE A 828 -0.53 -16.58 -5.27
N SER A 829 -1.43 -16.22 -4.36
CA SER A 829 -1.26 -16.48 -2.92
C SER A 829 -1.19 -17.99 -2.60
N VAL A 830 -2.01 -18.82 -3.24
CA VAL A 830 -1.89 -20.30 -3.15
C VAL A 830 -0.52 -20.75 -3.64
N THR A 831 -0.19 -20.41 -4.88
CA THR A 831 0.97 -20.97 -5.59
C THR A 831 2.27 -20.62 -4.89
N PHE A 832 2.44 -19.36 -4.51
CA PHE A 832 3.67 -18.87 -3.89
C PHE A 832 3.69 -19.08 -2.37
N GLY A 833 2.52 -19.17 -1.72
CA GLY A 833 2.40 -19.70 -0.37
C GLY A 833 2.95 -21.13 -0.27
N LYS A 834 2.51 -22.04 -1.16
CA LYS A 834 3.03 -23.41 -1.19
C LYS A 834 4.52 -23.47 -1.54
N TYR A 835 5.00 -22.65 -2.47
CA TYR A 835 6.44 -22.59 -2.76
C TYR A 835 7.27 -22.15 -1.53
N LEU A 836 6.79 -21.17 -0.76
CA LEU A 836 7.42 -20.74 0.48
C LEU A 836 7.49 -21.84 1.56
N ASP A 837 6.71 -22.92 1.51
CA ASP A 837 6.84 -24.06 2.43
C ASP A 837 8.16 -24.81 2.23
N TYR A 838 8.64 -24.88 0.99
CA TYR A 838 9.90 -25.55 0.66
C TYR A 838 11.13 -24.65 0.89
N VAL A 839 11.03 -23.35 0.57
CA VAL A 839 12.21 -22.46 0.48
C VAL A 839 12.28 -21.31 1.49
N ALA A 840 11.33 -21.18 2.43
CA ALA A 840 11.40 -20.12 3.43
C ALA A 840 12.64 -20.22 4.34
N THR A 841 13.26 -19.07 4.59
CA THR A 841 14.44 -18.90 5.45
C THR A 841 14.06 -18.40 6.84
N ASN A 842 12.99 -17.61 6.92
CA ASN A 842 12.54 -16.94 8.14
C ASN A 842 11.08 -17.32 8.43
N GLU A 843 10.74 -17.52 9.71
CA GLU A 843 9.36 -17.85 10.12
C GLU A 843 8.41 -16.66 9.94
N ASN A 844 8.85 -15.45 10.27
CA ASN A 844 8.06 -14.24 10.08
C ASN A 844 8.96 -13.01 9.79
N PRO A 845 8.74 -12.27 8.68
CA PRO A 845 7.85 -12.60 7.57
C PRO A 845 8.49 -13.65 6.64
N ARG A 846 7.70 -14.65 6.21
CA ARG A 846 8.18 -15.76 5.35
C ARG A 846 8.72 -15.24 4.02
N GLN A 847 9.94 -15.60 3.64
CA GLN A 847 10.61 -15.27 2.37
C GLN A 847 11.71 -16.30 2.08
N GLY A 848 12.05 -16.48 0.81
CA GLY A 848 13.28 -17.21 0.42
C GLY A 848 14.49 -16.27 0.31
N GLY A 849 15.66 -16.83 -0.04
CA GLY A 849 16.75 -16.06 -0.65
C GLY A 849 18.06 -16.03 0.13
N LEU A 850 18.54 -17.19 0.58
CA LEU A 850 19.88 -17.29 1.16
C LEU A 850 20.98 -16.91 0.16
N THR A 851 22.06 -16.38 0.70
CA THR A 851 23.28 -16.06 -0.03
C THR A 851 24.26 -17.22 0.15
N LEU A 852 24.59 -17.94 -0.91
CA LEU A 852 25.35 -19.20 -0.78
C LEU A 852 26.83 -19.00 -0.44
N TRP A 853 27.45 -17.96 -1.00
CA TRP A 853 28.88 -17.64 -0.88
C TRP A 853 29.07 -16.15 -0.59
N PHE A 854 30.31 -15.65 -0.55
CA PHE A 854 30.61 -14.27 -0.12
C PHE A 854 29.84 -13.15 -0.85
N HIS A 855 29.29 -13.39 -2.04
CA HIS A 855 28.40 -12.44 -2.71
C HIS A 855 27.26 -13.15 -3.47
N SER A 856 26.03 -12.65 -3.32
CA SER A 856 24.81 -13.29 -3.87
C SER A 856 24.75 -13.30 -5.40
N GLU A 857 25.37 -12.30 -6.03
CA GLU A 857 25.43 -12.13 -7.49
C GLU A 857 26.61 -12.84 -8.20
N LEU A 858 27.34 -13.73 -7.52
CA LEU A 858 28.39 -14.56 -8.15
C LEU A 858 27.81 -15.55 -9.16
N PHE A 859 26.70 -16.19 -8.80
CA PHE A 859 26.11 -17.29 -9.55
C PHE A 859 24.60 -17.08 -9.73
N PHE A 860 24.10 -17.19 -10.96
CA PHE A 860 22.68 -17.12 -11.30
C PHE A 860 22.06 -18.51 -11.22
N LEU A 861 21.54 -18.78 -10.03
CA LEU A 861 20.87 -20.02 -9.67
C LEU A 861 19.56 -20.20 -10.46
N ASN A 862 19.15 -21.45 -10.68
CA ASN A 862 17.80 -21.79 -11.17
C ASN A 862 16.92 -22.29 -10.01
N ILE A 863 15.67 -22.64 -10.30
CA ILE A 863 14.72 -23.05 -9.26
C ILE A 863 15.13 -24.34 -8.53
N ASP A 864 15.80 -25.29 -9.21
CA ASP A 864 16.32 -26.53 -8.58
C ASP A 864 17.36 -26.21 -7.50
N ASP A 865 18.27 -25.26 -7.79
CA ASP A 865 19.24 -24.77 -6.81
C ASP A 865 18.54 -24.19 -5.58
N SER A 866 17.38 -23.53 -5.77
CA SER A 866 16.59 -22.97 -4.68
C SER A 866 15.88 -24.03 -3.83
N PHE A 867 15.32 -25.09 -4.43
CA PHE A 867 14.80 -26.24 -3.66
C PHE A 867 15.90 -26.93 -2.85
N LEU A 868 17.11 -27.07 -3.41
CA LEU A 868 18.24 -27.71 -2.72
C LEU A 868 18.84 -26.87 -1.58
N THR A 869 18.85 -25.53 -1.71
CA THR A 869 19.66 -24.64 -0.83
C THR A 869 18.89 -23.51 -0.14
N ARG A 870 17.63 -23.27 -0.51
CA ARG A 870 16.85 -22.05 -0.20
C ARG A 870 17.49 -20.75 -0.72
N GLY A 871 18.46 -20.88 -1.63
CA GLY A 871 19.25 -19.79 -2.18
C GLY A 871 18.56 -19.00 -3.29
N GLY A 872 19.03 -17.76 -3.46
CA GLY A 872 18.68 -16.86 -4.55
C GLY A 872 18.67 -15.39 -4.12
N ASN A 873 18.77 -14.48 -5.08
CA ASN A 873 18.56 -13.05 -4.86
C ASN A 873 17.22 -12.59 -5.50
N CYS A 874 16.92 -11.29 -5.43
CA CYS A 874 15.66 -10.73 -5.94
C CYS A 874 15.38 -11.06 -7.42
N VAL A 875 16.37 -10.95 -8.33
CA VAL A 875 16.18 -11.27 -9.75
C VAL A 875 16.04 -12.77 -10.01
N MET A 876 16.75 -13.62 -9.26
CA MET A 876 16.55 -15.07 -9.33
C MET A 876 15.16 -15.47 -8.84
N MET A 877 14.69 -14.93 -7.70
CA MET A 877 13.36 -15.20 -7.16
C MET A 877 12.24 -14.73 -8.10
N ALA A 878 12.41 -13.57 -8.74
CA ALA A 878 11.52 -13.13 -9.81
C ALA A 878 11.53 -14.10 -11.01
N THR A 879 12.71 -14.61 -11.36
CA THR A 879 12.84 -15.59 -12.44
C THR A 879 12.16 -16.92 -12.13
N TYR A 880 12.23 -17.40 -10.89
CA TYR A 880 11.53 -18.61 -10.45
C TYR A 880 10.00 -18.43 -10.55
N ALA A 881 9.49 -17.30 -10.06
CA ALA A 881 8.08 -16.97 -10.15
C ALA A 881 7.58 -16.87 -11.60
N ALA A 882 8.34 -16.20 -12.47
CA ALA A 882 8.03 -16.14 -13.89
C ALA A 882 8.07 -17.51 -14.58
N SER A 883 8.99 -18.41 -14.17
CA SER A 883 9.07 -19.79 -14.70
C SER A 883 7.80 -20.60 -14.40
N ILE A 884 7.30 -20.48 -13.17
CA ILE A 884 6.08 -21.16 -12.71
C ILE A 884 4.86 -20.66 -13.49
N LEU A 885 4.70 -19.34 -13.62
CA LEU A 885 3.54 -18.74 -14.28
C LEU A 885 3.55 -18.96 -15.80
N ASP A 886 4.71 -18.92 -16.46
CA ASP A 886 4.84 -19.28 -17.87
C ASP A 886 4.44 -20.73 -18.14
N LEU A 887 4.91 -21.66 -17.29
CA LEU A 887 4.53 -23.07 -17.41
C LEU A 887 3.05 -23.28 -17.09
N ALA A 888 2.44 -22.42 -16.27
CA ALA A 888 1.01 -22.49 -16.00
C ALA A 888 0.14 -22.18 -17.25
N GLU A 889 0.68 -21.51 -18.28
CA GLU A 889 0.00 -21.22 -19.57
C GLU A 889 -1.44 -20.67 -19.41
N ILE A 890 -1.62 -19.80 -18.41
CA ILE A 890 -2.95 -19.29 -18.03
C ILE A 890 -3.41 -18.23 -19.05
N PRO A 891 -4.58 -18.38 -19.69
CA PRO A 891 -5.04 -17.42 -20.70
C PRO A 891 -5.17 -16.00 -20.16
N GLY A 892 -4.62 -15.02 -20.88
CA GLY A 892 -4.66 -13.61 -20.51
C GLY A 892 -3.80 -13.22 -19.30
N LEU A 893 -2.91 -14.10 -18.83
CA LEU A 893 -1.92 -13.78 -17.81
C LEU A 893 -0.66 -13.20 -18.48
N GLU A 894 -0.29 -11.98 -18.11
CA GLU A 894 0.94 -11.32 -18.57
C GLU A 894 1.97 -11.32 -17.44
N VAL A 895 3.23 -11.69 -17.73
CA VAL A 895 4.26 -11.97 -16.72
C VAL A 895 5.60 -11.33 -17.12
N TYR A 896 5.97 -10.28 -16.40
CA TYR A 896 7.19 -9.51 -16.64
C TYR A 896 8.16 -9.68 -15.46
N ILE A 897 9.43 -9.98 -15.72
CA ILE A 897 10.49 -9.76 -14.73
C ILE A 897 10.97 -8.33 -14.93
N VAL A 898 10.89 -7.52 -13.88
CA VAL A 898 11.18 -6.09 -13.90
C VAL A 898 12.42 -5.84 -13.05
N GLY A 899 13.43 -5.20 -13.63
CA GLY A 899 14.64 -4.75 -12.94
C GLY A 899 14.66 -3.24 -12.79
N MET A 900 14.78 -2.79 -11.55
CA MET A 900 14.77 -1.38 -11.14
C MET A 900 16.14 -0.96 -10.58
N LYS A 901 16.49 0.32 -10.75
CA LYS A 901 17.63 0.98 -10.08
C LYS A 901 17.11 2.09 -9.17
N TYR A 902 17.78 2.30 -8.05
CA TYR A 902 17.44 3.37 -7.10
C TYR A 902 18.15 4.68 -7.49
N THR A 903 17.48 5.82 -7.39
CA THR A 903 18.09 7.14 -7.65
C THR A 903 18.85 7.68 -6.46
N GLU A 904 18.40 7.38 -5.23
CA GLU A 904 18.92 7.99 -4.01
C GLU A 904 20.03 7.16 -3.33
N ARG A 905 20.24 5.92 -3.80
CA ARG A 905 21.25 5.00 -3.25
C ARG A 905 21.83 4.08 -4.32
N GLN A 906 23.06 3.63 -4.13
CA GLN A 906 23.66 2.62 -4.99
C GLN A 906 22.91 1.28 -4.89
N GLY A 907 22.64 0.67 -6.04
CA GLY A 907 22.05 -0.66 -6.15
C GLY A 907 20.80 -0.69 -7.02
N GLY A 908 20.01 -1.74 -6.84
CA GLY A 908 18.76 -1.94 -7.56
C GLY A 908 17.94 -3.05 -6.93
N HIS A 909 16.88 -3.45 -7.61
CA HIS A 909 15.96 -4.47 -7.14
C HIS A 909 15.21 -5.11 -8.33
N ALA A 910 14.65 -6.31 -8.13
CA ALA A 910 13.89 -6.99 -9.16
C ALA A 910 12.76 -7.85 -8.57
N TYR A 911 11.64 -7.92 -9.29
CA TYR A 911 10.45 -8.66 -8.92
C TYR A 911 9.70 -9.10 -10.19
N THR A 912 8.73 -10.00 -10.03
CA THR A 912 7.78 -10.31 -11.12
C THR A 912 6.60 -9.38 -11.02
N VAL A 913 6.22 -8.76 -12.13
CA VAL A 913 4.95 -8.05 -12.28
C VAL A 913 3.99 -8.95 -13.04
N VAL A 914 2.76 -9.05 -12.55
CA VAL A 914 1.72 -9.92 -13.12
C VAL A 914 0.46 -9.10 -13.38
N PHE A 915 -0.08 -9.20 -14.60
CA PHE A 915 -1.37 -8.61 -14.99
C PHE A 915 -2.31 -9.70 -15.49
N ARG A 916 -3.61 -9.53 -15.25
CA ARG A 916 -4.67 -10.37 -15.83
C ARG A 916 -5.96 -9.56 -15.97
N GLY A 917 -6.16 -8.97 -17.15
CA GLY A 917 -7.22 -7.98 -17.35
C GLY A 917 -7.00 -6.77 -16.44
N ASN A 918 -7.98 -6.46 -15.58
CA ASN A 918 -7.87 -5.34 -14.63
C ASN A 918 -7.14 -5.71 -13.33
N GLU A 919 -6.91 -7.00 -13.05
CA GLU A 919 -6.18 -7.43 -11.86
C GLU A 919 -4.66 -7.31 -12.11
N LYS A 920 -3.93 -6.78 -11.12
CA LYS A 920 -2.48 -6.65 -11.18
C LYS A 920 -1.82 -6.80 -9.81
N GLY A 921 -0.52 -7.06 -9.79
CA GLY A 921 0.29 -7.08 -8.57
C GLY A 921 1.73 -7.50 -8.82
N ILE A 922 2.53 -7.55 -7.75
CA ILE A 922 3.94 -7.92 -7.81
C ILE A 922 4.28 -9.11 -6.91
N ILE A 923 5.24 -9.92 -7.36
CA ILE A 923 5.84 -11.02 -6.59
C ILE A 923 7.29 -10.65 -6.27
N GLU A 924 7.53 -10.24 -5.03
CA GLU A 924 8.83 -9.83 -4.51
C GLU A 924 9.35 -10.86 -3.50
N ASN A 925 10.52 -11.46 -3.75
CA ASN A 925 11.11 -12.48 -2.88
C ASN A 925 10.11 -13.61 -2.51
N LEU A 926 9.27 -13.99 -3.49
CA LEU A 926 8.16 -14.94 -3.42
C LEU A 926 6.94 -14.49 -2.58
N ARG A 927 6.90 -13.24 -2.11
CA ARG A 927 5.67 -12.65 -1.54
C ARG A 927 4.85 -11.94 -2.59
N TRP A 928 3.55 -12.18 -2.56
CA TRP A 928 2.58 -11.48 -3.36
C TRP A 928 2.17 -10.14 -2.73
N THR A 929 2.06 -9.11 -3.56
CA THR A 929 1.46 -7.81 -3.20
C THR A 929 0.44 -7.43 -4.29
N PRO A 930 -0.87 -7.57 -4.03
CA PRO A 930 -1.92 -7.26 -5.00
C PRO A 930 -2.08 -5.75 -5.21
N ASN A 931 -2.74 -5.39 -6.32
CA ASN A 931 -3.15 -4.03 -6.72
C ASN A 931 -2.00 -3.04 -6.97
N VAL A 932 -0.75 -3.48 -6.96
CA VAL A 932 0.44 -2.67 -7.29
C VAL A 932 0.82 -2.85 -8.75
N ASN A 933 1.10 -1.74 -9.46
CA ASN A 933 1.50 -1.78 -10.87
C ASN A 933 2.91 -2.38 -11.06
N GLY A 934 3.86 -2.04 -10.19
CA GLY A 934 5.25 -2.47 -10.29
C GLY A 934 6.07 -1.74 -11.37
N LEU A 935 5.46 -1.28 -12.46
CA LEU A 935 6.16 -0.45 -13.47
C LEU A 935 6.42 0.99 -12.99
N GLU A 936 5.54 1.50 -12.10
CA GLU A 936 5.48 2.91 -11.68
C GLU A 936 5.99 3.11 -10.24
N ASN A 937 7.04 2.39 -9.82
CA ASN A 937 7.44 2.36 -8.41
C ASN A 937 8.04 3.69 -7.92
N GLU A 938 7.25 4.50 -7.22
CA GLU A 938 7.69 5.77 -6.61
C GLU A 938 8.58 5.60 -5.38
N LYS A 939 8.56 4.44 -4.70
CA LYS A 939 9.37 4.21 -3.49
C LYS A 939 10.86 4.26 -3.85
N ASP A 940 11.62 5.01 -3.06
CA ASP A 940 13.06 5.29 -3.22
C ASP A 940 13.44 5.91 -4.58
N GLY A 941 12.48 6.55 -5.27
CA GLY A 941 12.69 7.18 -6.57
C GLY A 941 13.09 6.22 -7.69
N ALA A 942 12.74 4.94 -7.59
CA ALA A 942 13.19 3.90 -8.50
C ALA A 942 12.87 4.19 -9.99
N ALA A 943 13.68 3.63 -10.88
CA ALA A 943 13.51 3.72 -12.33
C ALA A 943 13.89 2.40 -13.02
N LEU A 944 13.22 2.12 -14.15
CA LEU A 944 13.27 0.87 -14.90
C LEU A 944 14.56 0.74 -15.72
N ASP A 945 15.31 -0.33 -15.50
CA ASP A 945 16.63 -0.60 -16.12
C ASP A 945 16.60 -1.80 -17.07
N MET A 946 15.73 -2.77 -16.81
CA MET A 946 15.53 -3.93 -17.68
C MET A 946 14.14 -4.56 -17.55
N ILE A 947 13.68 -5.18 -18.64
CA ILE A 947 12.50 -6.04 -18.66
C ILE A 947 12.82 -7.36 -19.35
N ILE A 948 12.36 -8.48 -18.75
CA ILE A 948 12.40 -9.81 -19.36
C ILE A 948 10.98 -10.38 -19.44
N THR A 949 10.61 -10.86 -20.63
CA THR A 949 9.36 -11.54 -20.96
C THR A 949 9.61 -13.03 -21.24
N SER A 950 8.57 -13.78 -21.58
CA SER A 950 8.69 -15.15 -22.09
C SER A 950 9.32 -15.24 -23.50
N ASN A 951 9.34 -14.13 -24.26
CA ASN A 951 9.76 -14.08 -25.67
C ASN A 951 11.13 -13.44 -25.89
N GLY A 952 11.67 -12.75 -24.88
CA GLY A 952 12.89 -11.96 -24.99
C GLY A 952 13.05 -10.93 -23.87
N TRP A 953 14.15 -10.17 -23.92
CA TRP A 953 14.51 -9.16 -22.92
C TRP A 953 15.04 -7.87 -23.54
N VAL A 954 14.97 -6.79 -22.77
CA VAL A 954 15.58 -5.49 -23.06
C VAL A 954 16.31 -4.95 -21.82
N VAL A 955 17.48 -4.36 -22.03
CA VAL A 955 18.21 -3.54 -21.05
C VAL A 955 18.33 -2.13 -21.64
N MET A 956 17.84 -1.14 -20.90
CA MET A 956 17.61 0.23 -21.39
C MET A 956 18.90 1.05 -21.48
N ASP A 957 19.81 0.91 -20.53
CA ASP A 957 21.15 1.51 -20.53
C ASP A 957 22.16 0.59 -19.81
N GLN A 958 23.46 0.88 -19.91
CA GLN A 958 24.50 0.15 -19.18
C GLN A 958 25.13 1.04 -18.10
N TYR A 959 25.42 0.47 -16.94
CA TYR A 959 26.15 1.21 -15.91
C TYR A 959 27.64 1.38 -16.28
N PRO A 960 28.33 2.44 -15.82
CA PRO A 960 29.75 2.66 -16.12
C PRO A 960 30.65 1.55 -15.53
N PRO A 961 31.67 1.05 -16.26
CA PRO A 961 32.25 1.59 -17.50
C PRO A 961 31.60 1.11 -18.80
N PHE A 962 30.57 0.26 -18.74
CA PHE A 962 29.97 -0.36 -19.93
C PHE A 962 29.03 0.57 -20.71
N LYS A 963 28.67 1.73 -20.13
CA LYS A 963 27.81 2.76 -20.74
C LYS A 963 28.30 3.20 -22.13
N ASP A 964 27.42 3.04 -23.11
CA ASP A 964 27.56 3.56 -24.47
C ASP A 964 26.26 4.20 -25.01
N GLY A 965 25.19 4.24 -24.19
CA GLY A 965 23.90 4.80 -24.56
C GLY A 965 23.09 3.95 -25.57
N LYS A 966 23.44 2.66 -25.74
CA LYS A 966 22.72 1.73 -26.62
C LYS A 966 21.78 0.82 -25.83
N VAL A 967 20.53 0.77 -26.28
CA VAL A 967 19.51 -0.18 -25.81
C VAL A 967 19.89 -1.56 -26.32
N ARG A 968 20.05 -2.55 -25.44
CA ARG A 968 20.44 -3.92 -25.81
C ARG A 968 19.25 -4.85 -25.64
N THR A 969 18.95 -5.66 -26.65
CA THR A 969 17.74 -6.50 -26.64
C THR A 969 17.85 -7.72 -27.54
N THR A 970 17.00 -8.72 -27.29
CA THR A 970 16.73 -9.84 -28.21
C THR A 970 15.51 -9.61 -29.11
N PHE A 971 14.78 -8.51 -28.95
CA PHE A 971 13.62 -8.18 -29.79
C PHE A 971 14.04 -7.51 -31.10
N GLU A 972 13.31 -7.79 -32.17
CA GLU A 972 13.39 -6.97 -33.39
C GLU A 972 12.77 -5.59 -33.13
N PHE A 973 13.14 -4.58 -33.93
CA PHE A 973 12.73 -3.18 -33.71
C PHE A 973 11.21 -3.03 -33.52
N ASP A 974 10.41 -3.59 -34.44
CA ASP A 974 8.94 -3.52 -34.40
C ASP A 974 8.32 -4.30 -33.22
N GLU A 975 9.01 -5.30 -32.68
CA GLU A 975 8.58 -6.01 -31.46
C GLU A 975 8.89 -5.18 -30.22
N LEU A 976 10.06 -4.55 -30.19
CA LEU A 976 10.49 -3.67 -29.11
C LEU A 976 9.58 -2.43 -29.01
N THR A 977 9.24 -1.79 -30.13
CA THR A 977 8.28 -0.66 -30.14
C THR A 977 6.93 -1.08 -29.57
N ARG A 978 6.36 -2.21 -30.03
CA ARG A 978 5.09 -2.72 -29.49
C ARG A 978 5.15 -3.06 -28.01
N LEU A 979 6.29 -3.55 -27.51
CA LEU A 979 6.50 -3.77 -26.08
C LEU A 979 6.49 -2.44 -25.31
N PHE A 980 7.20 -1.41 -25.78
CA PHE A 980 7.23 -0.09 -25.13
C PHE A 980 5.88 0.64 -25.19
N ASP A 981 5.13 0.53 -26.29
CA ASP A 981 3.76 1.05 -26.41
C ASP A 981 2.83 0.39 -25.38
N HIS A 982 2.90 -0.94 -25.25
CA HIS A 982 2.11 -1.70 -24.28
C HIS A 982 2.50 -1.40 -22.83
N LEU A 983 3.80 -1.27 -22.54
CA LEU A 983 4.28 -0.85 -21.22
C LEU A 983 3.82 0.57 -20.86
N THR A 984 3.77 1.48 -21.84
CA THR A 984 3.24 2.84 -21.66
C THR A 984 1.73 2.82 -21.38
N TYR A 985 0.98 1.87 -21.96
CA TYR A 985 -0.43 1.65 -21.63
C TYR A 985 -0.62 1.05 -20.23
N LEU A 986 0.22 0.09 -19.83
CA LEU A 986 0.15 -0.56 -18.51
C LEU A 986 0.60 0.36 -17.37
N GLY A 987 1.58 1.23 -17.60
CA GLY A 987 2.14 2.15 -16.61
C GLY A 987 2.58 3.48 -17.24
N PRO A 988 1.67 4.44 -17.49
CA PRO A 988 1.99 5.71 -18.12
C PRO A 988 2.98 6.57 -17.31
N GLU A 989 3.06 6.42 -15.98
CA GLU A 989 4.00 7.16 -15.13
C GLU A 989 5.35 6.44 -14.95
N THR A 990 5.62 5.41 -15.76
CA THR A 990 6.89 4.66 -15.73
C THR A 990 8.06 5.57 -16.10
N HIS A 991 9.12 5.52 -15.29
CA HIS A 991 10.38 6.20 -15.57
C HIS A 991 11.47 5.17 -15.86
N ILE A 992 12.26 5.42 -16.91
CA ILE A 992 13.42 4.64 -17.33
C ILE A 992 14.69 5.18 -16.65
N ALA A 993 15.58 4.28 -16.24
CA ALA A 993 16.88 4.63 -15.69
C ALA A 993 17.88 4.95 -16.83
N GLU A 994 18.49 6.13 -16.79
CA GLU A 994 19.63 6.48 -17.64
C GLU A 994 20.83 6.80 -16.75
N PHE A 995 21.96 6.10 -16.90
CA PHE A 995 23.15 6.36 -16.09
C PHE A 995 23.81 7.65 -16.52
N THR A 996 24.26 8.51 -15.61
CA THR A 996 24.88 9.79 -16.03
C THR A 996 26.28 9.61 -16.62
N GLY A 997 26.99 8.54 -16.23
CA GLY A 997 28.42 8.34 -16.48
C GLY A 997 29.30 8.69 -15.29
N GLU A 998 28.79 9.46 -14.32
CA GLU A 998 29.49 9.82 -13.08
C GLU A 998 29.12 8.87 -11.93
N GLY A 999 29.80 7.72 -11.86
CA GLY A 999 29.57 6.72 -10.81
C GLY A 999 28.21 6.05 -10.94
N TRP A 1000 27.47 5.92 -9.82
CA TRP A 1000 26.17 5.22 -9.78
C TRP A 1000 24.95 6.12 -10.00
N LYS A 1001 25.13 7.43 -10.24
CA LYS A 1001 24.03 8.36 -10.46
C LYS A 1001 23.21 8.00 -11.70
N ILE A 1002 21.89 8.02 -11.57
CA ILE A 1002 20.94 7.82 -12.67
C ILE A 1002 19.98 9.01 -12.78
N ASN A 1003 19.60 9.35 -14.00
CA ASN A 1003 18.44 10.18 -14.31
C ASN A 1003 17.18 9.29 -14.36
N ARG A 1004 16.03 9.86 -14.02
CA ARG A 1004 14.70 9.26 -14.29
C ARG A 1004 14.15 9.92 -15.55
N VAL A 1005 14.04 9.18 -16.65
CA VAL A 1005 13.50 9.67 -17.93
C VAL A 1005 12.08 9.10 -18.10
N PRO A 1006 11.02 9.91 -18.23
CA PRO A 1006 9.67 9.41 -18.50
C PRO A 1006 9.65 8.46 -19.72
N ILE A 1007 8.86 7.39 -19.66
CA ILE A 1007 8.87 6.35 -20.71
C ILE A 1007 8.57 6.91 -22.11
N GLN A 1008 7.71 7.91 -22.23
CA GLN A 1008 7.37 8.56 -23.50
C GLN A 1008 8.53 9.40 -24.06
N GLU A 1009 9.32 10.05 -23.18
CA GLU A 1009 10.54 10.79 -23.55
C GLU A 1009 11.62 9.81 -24.00
N PHE A 1010 11.83 8.72 -23.25
CA PHE A 1010 12.76 7.65 -23.64
C PHE A 1010 12.41 7.04 -25.01
N ILE A 1011 11.12 6.79 -25.29
CA ILE A 1011 10.66 6.32 -26.60
C ILE A 1011 11.02 7.32 -27.71
N GLN A 1012 10.74 8.61 -27.52
CA GLN A 1012 11.01 9.65 -28.52
C GLN A 1012 12.52 9.87 -28.76
N GLU A 1013 13.34 9.78 -27.71
CA GLU A 1013 14.76 10.08 -27.79
C GLU A 1013 15.61 8.86 -28.17
N LYS A 1014 15.40 7.73 -27.49
CA LYS A 1014 16.31 6.58 -27.49
C LYS A 1014 15.81 5.41 -28.34
N LEU A 1015 14.49 5.21 -28.48
CA LEU A 1015 13.92 4.07 -29.21
C LEU A 1015 13.96 4.25 -30.74
N LYS A 1016 15.17 4.40 -31.26
CA LYS A 1016 15.48 4.60 -32.69
C LYS A 1016 16.39 3.48 -33.16
N GLN A 1017 16.27 3.09 -34.43
CA GLN A 1017 16.95 1.90 -34.96
C GLN A 1017 18.48 1.98 -34.81
N GLU A 1018 19.06 3.17 -34.95
CA GLU A 1018 20.49 3.43 -34.77
C GLU A 1018 20.98 3.31 -33.31
N ASN A 1019 20.07 3.30 -32.33
CA ASN A 1019 20.37 3.23 -30.90
C ASN A 1019 20.14 1.84 -30.29
N ILE A 1020 19.58 0.91 -31.06
CA ILE A 1020 19.32 -0.45 -30.63
C ILE A 1020 20.47 -1.35 -31.11
N LEU A 1021 21.02 -2.12 -30.18
CA LEU A 1021 22.02 -3.13 -30.42
C LEU A 1021 21.36 -4.51 -30.23
N PRO A 1022 21.05 -5.24 -31.32
CA PRO A 1022 20.61 -6.63 -31.24
C PRO A 1022 21.65 -7.46 -30.51
N TYR A 1023 21.22 -8.24 -29.52
CA TYR A 1023 22.10 -8.97 -28.61
C TYR A 1023 21.74 -10.47 -28.52
N PRO A 1024 21.73 -11.21 -29.65
CA PRO A 1024 21.52 -12.66 -29.69
C PRO A 1024 22.70 -13.44 -29.05
N PHE A 1025 22.75 -14.76 -29.26
CA PHE A 1025 23.74 -15.67 -28.67
C PHE A 1025 25.00 -15.87 -29.52
#